data_AF-A0A8J2MW25-F1
#
_entry.id   AF-A0A8J2MW25-F1
#
_cell.length_a   1.000
_cell.length_b   1.000
_cell.length_c   1.000
_cell.angle_alpha   90.00
_cell.angle_beta   90.00
_cell.angle_gamma   90.00
#
_symmetry.space_group_name_H-M   'P 1'
#
loop_
_entity.id
_entity.type
_entity.pdbx_description
1 polymer ?
#
loop_
_entity_poly.entity_id
_entity_poly.type
_entity_poly.pdbx_seq_one_letter_code
_entity_poly.pdbx_strand_id
1 'polypeptide(L)'
;MLFYRTLLIFILTIICVSTEEDSLSMTKPERQSLREESRRMFYHAYNAYMDNAYPADELMPLSCKGRWRGITPSRGDMDDVLGNFSLTLVDSLDMLAIIGDFSEFSRAIKLVIDDVKFDSDIIVSVFETNIRMLGGLLSAHVLATSLKNDVPVLQWYNGELLAMAEDLGKRLLPAFNTSTGIPHGRVNLKHGLRGLADSRETCTACAGTMILEMAALSRLTGNPVFEEKAHKAMDRLWKIRHRTSDLMGTVINIHNGDWVRKDSGVGAGIDSYYEYCLKAYILLGDEKYLARFTRHYNAIMKYISRGPIMLAVHMHRPHLQSRNFMDALLAFWPGLQVLLGDVRPAVETHEMLYQVMQRHTFIPEAFTSDFQVHWGQHPLRPEFLESTYFLHRATGDDHYLRVGKTVLKALQQHTRVPCGYAAVNDVRTRVHEDRMDSFVLAETFKYLYMLFGEDKDLPIKLEDYVLTTEAHFLPLSLATDGKNGSYLSITIDDEDEDKYRKTCPNTASLVAEKVRQPMRQMLGSTAARPPARLRPLNDPRHIHALSDMGISVLTLPDGRVQLLYTINTAKSVKDAAEGLTFMKEMFKWNTLSDSENGVVAAGVKVNERILPGGPGHFGKDISGSDRFTGTPVAVDPIDACTPIVNKNDIAGKFGMAIRGQCTFAQKVRHIQEAGGTLAIILDNVKDSSHETTALFAMSGDGRDDIEIPAVFLFSQEGEYLKQAMTENPNIILTIGELKSIKKQHEVGCDNDNCEIITNPAPVESDNASYEHLKKVLGQLVSQIEMSLTNEEPSKTCSEEIQHVQVSKDKFVNEDARSKACTTNCGVENNEHVKNMMKPDDDF
;
A
#
# COMPACT_ATOMS: atom_id res chain seq x y z
N MET A 1 47.10 -29.59 32.80
CA MET A 1 46.96 -29.89 31.35
C MET A 1 45.55 -30.35 30.94
N LEU A 2 44.89 -31.25 31.68
CA LEU A 2 43.52 -31.70 31.32
C LEU A 2 42.50 -30.55 31.30
N PHE A 3 42.56 -29.64 32.28
CA PHE A 3 41.61 -28.53 32.41
C PHE A 3 41.68 -27.52 31.25
N TYR A 4 42.89 -27.30 30.71
CA TYR A 4 43.11 -26.42 29.56
C TYR A 4 42.59 -27.05 28.26
N ARG A 5 42.68 -28.39 28.13
CA ARG A 5 42.14 -29.11 26.97
C ARG A 5 40.61 -29.14 26.99
N THR A 6 39.97 -29.31 28.15
CA THR A 6 38.52 -29.25 28.28
C THR A 6 37.99 -27.83 28.04
N LEU A 7 38.68 -26.79 28.51
CA LEU A 7 38.30 -25.40 28.25
C LEU A 7 38.44 -25.04 26.77
N LEU A 8 39.50 -25.52 26.10
CA LEU A 8 39.70 -25.28 24.66
C LEU A 8 38.63 -25.98 23.82
N ILE A 9 38.23 -27.21 24.19
CA ILE A 9 37.14 -27.94 23.51
C ILE A 9 35.80 -27.24 23.75
N PHE A 10 35.55 -26.72 24.96
CA PHE A 10 34.32 -25.97 25.28
C PHE A 10 34.27 -24.62 24.53
N ILE A 11 35.39 -23.93 24.40
CA ILE A 11 35.50 -22.69 23.62
C ILE A 11 35.36 -22.99 22.12
N LEU A 12 35.97 -24.05 21.59
CA LEU A 12 35.83 -24.45 20.18
C LEU A 12 34.41 -24.92 19.84
N THR A 13 33.71 -25.58 20.77
CA THR A 13 32.30 -25.97 20.59
C THR A 13 31.36 -24.78 20.70
N ILE A 14 31.61 -23.83 21.60
CA ILE A 14 30.86 -22.57 21.65
C ILE A 14 31.11 -21.72 20.39
N ILE A 15 32.35 -21.66 19.91
CA ILE A 15 32.70 -20.96 18.65
C ILE A 15 32.00 -21.65 17.47
N CYS A 16 32.03 -22.98 17.37
CA CYS A 16 31.32 -23.73 16.31
C CYS A 16 29.79 -23.58 16.38
N VAL A 17 29.19 -23.50 17.58
CA VAL A 17 27.75 -23.29 17.73
C VAL A 17 27.35 -21.83 17.47
N SER A 18 28.26 -20.87 17.69
CA SER A 18 28.01 -19.45 17.40
C SER A 18 28.26 -19.04 15.93
N THR A 19 28.77 -19.93 15.10
CA THR A 19 29.03 -19.70 13.66
C THR A 19 28.04 -20.43 12.74
N GLU A 20 26.99 -21.07 13.26
CA GLU A 20 25.93 -21.72 12.44
C GLU A 20 24.83 -20.76 11.93
N GLU A 21 25.13 -19.47 11.77
CA GLU A 21 24.42 -18.61 10.79
C GLU A 21 25.31 -18.37 9.56
N ASP A 22 26.07 -19.40 9.15
CA ASP A 22 26.67 -19.41 7.82
C ASP A 22 25.55 -19.43 6.78
N SER A 23 25.64 -18.49 5.85
CA SER A 23 24.88 -18.35 4.62
C SER A 23 24.95 -19.65 3.80
N LEU A 24 24.14 -20.65 4.15
CA LEU A 24 24.06 -21.88 3.38
C LEU A 24 23.36 -21.56 2.06
N SER A 25 24.13 -21.57 0.98
CA SER A 25 23.61 -21.41 -0.38
C SER A 25 22.62 -22.53 -0.69
N MET A 26 21.53 -22.19 -1.38
CA MET A 26 20.50 -23.17 -1.73
C MET A 26 21.07 -24.14 -2.74
N THR A 27 21.04 -25.44 -2.43
CA THR A 27 21.62 -26.45 -3.32
C THR A 27 20.81 -26.55 -4.61
N LYS A 28 21.47 -26.84 -5.74
CA LYS A 28 20.78 -27.02 -7.04
C LYS A 28 19.65 -28.07 -6.99
N PRO A 29 19.84 -29.25 -6.36
CA PRO A 29 18.76 -30.24 -6.24
C PRO A 29 17.57 -29.72 -5.44
N GLU A 30 17.82 -28.95 -4.37
CA GLU A 30 16.76 -28.32 -3.58
C GLU A 30 15.97 -27.30 -4.41
N ARG A 31 16.68 -26.43 -5.14
CA ARG A 31 16.07 -25.45 -6.04
C ARG A 31 15.20 -26.14 -7.12
N GLN A 32 15.70 -27.21 -7.73
CA GLN A 32 14.94 -27.99 -8.71
C GLN A 32 13.71 -28.67 -8.10
N SER A 33 13.82 -29.16 -6.87
CA SER A 33 12.68 -29.73 -6.12
C SER A 33 11.60 -28.68 -5.87
N LEU A 34 11.97 -27.45 -5.49
CA LEU A 34 11.03 -26.35 -5.25
C LEU A 34 10.35 -25.90 -6.55
N ARG A 35 11.10 -25.84 -7.66
CA ARG A 35 10.52 -25.56 -8.98
C ARG A 35 9.47 -26.60 -9.38
N GLU A 36 9.78 -27.89 -9.19
CA GLU A 36 8.86 -28.98 -9.48
C GLU A 36 7.65 -28.95 -8.53
N GLU A 37 7.82 -28.52 -7.30
CA GLU A 37 6.71 -28.26 -6.38
C GLU A 37 5.82 -27.13 -6.89
N SER A 38 6.37 -25.98 -7.30
CA SER A 38 5.62 -24.89 -7.94
C SER A 38 4.84 -25.37 -9.17
N ARG A 39 5.45 -26.23 -10.00
CA ARG A 39 4.77 -26.85 -11.15
C ARG A 39 3.55 -27.67 -10.71
N ARG A 40 3.68 -28.49 -9.66
CA ARG A 40 2.56 -29.28 -9.10
C ARG A 40 1.48 -28.40 -8.47
N MET A 41 1.85 -27.28 -7.85
CA MET A 41 0.88 -26.31 -7.33
C MET A 41 0.04 -25.73 -8.46
N PHE A 42 0.68 -25.32 -9.56
CA PHE A 42 -0.01 -24.86 -10.76
C PHE A 42 -0.99 -25.92 -11.29
N TYR A 43 -0.55 -27.16 -11.54
CA TYR A 43 -1.44 -28.19 -12.07
C TYR A 43 -2.56 -28.59 -11.11
N HIS A 44 -2.33 -28.53 -9.78
CA HIS A 44 -3.40 -28.76 -8.82
C HIS A 44 -4.54 -27.75 -8.98
N ALA A 45 -4.21 -26.47 -9.13
CA ALA A 45 -5.18 -25.40 -9.32
C ALA A 45 -5.77 -25.39 -10.73
N TYR A 46 -4.93 -25.53 -11.76
CA TYR A 46 -5.33 -25.54 -13.17
C TYR A 46 -6.26 -26.73 -13.46
N ASN A 47 -5.91 -27.96 -13.05
CA ASN A 47 -6.78 -29.11 -13.25
C ASN A 47 -8.09 -28.98 -12.48
N ALA A 48 -8.05 -28.46 -11.24
CA ALA A 48 -9.26 -28.21 -10.48
C ALA A 48 -10.20 -27.20 -11.18
N TYR A 49 -9.64 -26.16 -11.82
CA TYR A 49 -10.41 -25.25 -12.65
C TYR A 49 -10.97 -25.95 -13.90
N MET A 50 -10.14 -26.70 -14.65
CA MET A 50 -10.57 -27.40 -15.85
C MET A 50 -11.66 -28.45 -15.58
N ASP A 51 -11.61 -29.12 -14.42
CA ASP A 51 -12.55 -30.19 -14.07
C ASP A 51 -13.87 -29.65 -13.47
N ASN A 52 -13.82 -28.54 -12.72
CA ASN A 52 -14.96 -28.08 -11.90
C ASN A 52 -15.54 -26.72 -12.29
N ALA A 53 -14.78 -25.87 -12.97
CA ALA A 53 -15.17 -24.50 -13.26
C ALA A 53 -15.29 -24.20 -14.75
N TYR A 54 -14.38 -24.71 -15.59
CA TYR A 54 -14.42 -24.47 -17.03
C TYR A 54 -15.80 -24.77 -17.64
N PRO A 55 -16.41 -23.86 -18.45
CA PRO A 55 -15.85 -22.63 -19.02
C PRO A 55 -16.14 -21.32 -18.24
N ALA A 56 -16.45 -21.41 -16.93
CA ALA A 56 -16.64 -20.24 -16.08
C ALA A 56 -15.36 -19.38 -15.97
N ASP A 57 -15.48 -18.13 -15.55
CA ASP A 57 -14.33 -17.22 -15.47
C ASP A 57 -13.37 -17.55 -14.33
N GLU A 58 -13.88 -17.95 -13.16
CA GLU A 58 -13.09 -18.25 -11.96
C GLU A 58 -13.56 -19.54 -11.28
N LEU A 59 -12.69 -20.13 -10.45
CA LEU A 59 -13.00 -21.28 -9.61
C LEU A 59 -13.37 -20.84 -8.19
N MET A 60 -14.42 -21.45 -7.64
CA MET A 60 -14.76 -21.42 -6.22
C MET A 60 -14.23 -22.71 -5.58
N PRO A 61 -13.04 -22.68 -4.94
CA PRO A 61 -12.24 -23.86 -4.60
C PRO A 61 -12.72 -24.61 -3.35
N LEU A 62 -13.57 -24.02 -2.52
CA LEU A 62 -14.22 -24.69 -1.37
C LEU A 62 -15.49 -25.42 -1.82
N SER A 63 -16.27 -24.82 -2.72
CA SER A 63 -17.50 -25.44 -3.24
C SER A 63 -17.26 -26.30 -4.49
N CYS A 64 -16.06 -26.27 -5.06
CA CYS A 64 -15.69 -26.96 -6.30
C CYS A 64 -16.64 -26.62 -7.45
N LYS A 65 -16.88 -25.32 -7.68
CA LYS A 65 -17.82 -24.82 -8.71
C LYS A 65 -17.22 -23.66 -9.50
N GLY A 66 -17.65 -23.50 -10.74
CA GLY A 66 -17.36 -22.31 -11.53
C GLY A 66 -18.14 -21.08 -11.05
N ARG A 67 -17.49 -19.92 -11.08
CA ARG A 67 -18.10 -18.62 -10.81
C ARG A 67 -18.59 -17.98 -12.12
N TRP A 68 -19.88 -17.71 -12.18
CA TRP A 68 -20.56 -17.21 -13.37
C TRP A 68 -21.24 -15.87 -13.09
N ARG A 69 -20.96 -14.87 -13.92
CA ARG A 69 -21.61 -13.57 -13.76
C ARG A 69 -23.10 -13.67 -14.04
N GLY A 70 -23.90 -13.14 -13.11
CA GLY A 70 -25.37 -13.17 -13.17
C GLY A 70 -26.02 -14.45 -12.65
N ILE A 71 -25.25 -15.51 -12.36
CA ILE A 71 -25.77 -16.76 -11.78
C ILE A 71 -25.37 -16.85 -10.31
N THR A 72 -24.09 -16.64 -10.00
CA THR A 72 -23.62 -16.60 -8.61
C THR A 72 -23.94 -15.25 -7.97
N PRO A 73 -24.17 -15.18 -6.64
CA PRO A 73 -24.38 -13.91 -5.94
C PRO A 73 -23.23 -12.92 -6.21
N SER A 74 -23.61 -11.68 -6.55
CA SER A 74 -22.65 -10.65 -6.92
C SER A 74 -21.77 -10.22 -5.74
N ARG A 75 -20.46 -10.05 -6.00
CA ARG A 75 -19.47 -9.43 -5.10
C ARG A 75 -19.35 -7.90 -5.31
N GLY A 76 -20.30 -7.28 -6.01
CA GLY A 76 -20.21 -5.87 -6.41
C GLY A 76 -19.14 -5.67 -7.48
N ASP A 77 -18.37 -4.59 -7.37
CA ASP A 77 -17.35 -4.17 -8.35
C ASP A 77 -16.29 -5.26 -8.63
N MET A 78 -16.05 -6.19 -7.69
CA MET A 78 -15.11 -7.30 -7.92
C MET A 78 -15.52 -8.23 -9.06
N ASP A 79 -16.81 -8.33 -9.38
CA ASP A 79 -17.27 -9.17 -10.50
C ASP A 79 -17.22 -8.45 -11.86
N ASP A 80 -16.76 -7.20 -11.92
CA ASP A 80 -16.61 -6.47 -13.18
C ASP A 80 -15.49 -7.05 -14.07
N VAL A 81 -14.59 -7.84 -13.50
CA VAL A 81 -13.59 -8.62 -14.23
C VAL A 81 -14.20 -9.82 -15.00
N LEU A 82 -15.38 -10.29 -14.58
CA LEU A 82 -16.02 -11.46 -15.15
C LEU A 82 -16.84 -11.07 -16.39
N GLY A 83 -16.49 -11.60 -17.56
CA GLY A 83 -17.19 -11.38 -18.82
C GLY A 83 -17.88 -12.64 -19.38
N ASN A 84 -17.89 -13.74 -18.63
CA ASN A 84 -18.28 -15.08 -19.03
C ASN A 84 -17.52 -15.56 -20.28
N PHE A 85 -16.20 -15.35 -20.30
CA PHE A 85 -15.31 -15.61 -21.45
C PHE A 85 -14.12 -16.52 -21.08
N SER A 86 -14.27 -17.33 -20.03
CA SER A 86 -13.25 -18.25 -19.52
C SER A 86 -11.95 -17.55 -19.11
N LEU A 87 -12.08 -16.46 -18.35
CA LEU A 87 -10.97 -15.61 -17.87
C LEU A 87 -9.73 -16.42 -17.42
N THR A 88 -9.89 -17.32 -16.46
CA THR A 88 -8.79 -18.11 -15.89
C THR A 88 -8.06 -18.98 -16.93
N LEU A 89 -8.76 -19.47 -17.96
CA LEU A 89 -8.11 -20.23 -19.03
C LEU A 89 -7.18 -19.33 -19.86
N VAL A 90 -7.68 -18.18 -20.29
CA VAL A 90 -6.91 -17.23 -21.14
C VAL A 90 -5.70 -16.69 -20.39
N ASP A 91 -5.90 -16.32 -19.12
CA ASP A 91 -4.89 -15.73 -18.24
C ASP A 91 -3.73 -16.71 -17.94
N SER A 92 -4.01 -18.03 -17.92
CA SER A 92 -3.01 -19.07 -17.62
C SER A 92 -2.29 -19.67 -18.83
N LEU A 93 -2.63 -19.25 -20.06
CA LEU A 93 -2.07 -19.84 -21.29
C LEU A 93 -0.55 -19.72 -21.37
N ASP A 94 -0.01 -18.55 -21.05
CA ASP A 94 1.43 -18.29 -21.15
C ASP A 94 2.23 -19.11 -20.12
N MET A 95 1.65 -19.38 -18.94
CA MET A 95 2.26 -20.23 -17.93
C MET A 95 2.46 -21.67 -18.43
N LEU A 96 1.50 -22.22 -19.20
CA LEU A 96 1.67 -23.54 -19.82
C LEU A 96 2.87 -23.57 -20.78
N ALA A 97 3.07 -22.49 -21.54
CA ALA A 97 4.22 -22.34 -22.41
C ALA A 97 5.53 -22.23 -21.61
N ILE A 98 5.56 -21.50 -20.48
CA ILE A 98 6.74 -21.38 -19.60
C ILE A 98 7.11 -22.68 -18.89
N ILE A 99 6.10 -23.46 -18.47
CA ILE A 99 6.32 -24.79 -17.89
C ILE A 99 6.96 -25.73 -18.93
N GLY A 100 6.67 -25.53 -20.22
CA GLY A 100 7.12 -26.38 -21.31
C GLY A 100 6.16 -27.52 -21.64
N ASP A 101 4.92 -27.47 -21.14
CA ASP A 101 3.87 -28.43 -21.51
C ASP A 101 3.13 -27.96 -22.76
N PHE A 102 3.80 -28.11 -23.91
CA PHE A 102 3.28 -27.65 -25.18
C PHE A 102 2.06 -28.43 -25.67
N SER A 103 1.86 -29.65 -25.15
CA SER A 103 0.68 -30.46 -25.50
C SER A 103 -0.56 -29.86 -24.87
N GLU A 104 -0.48 -29.56 -23.57
CA GLU A 104 -1.56 -28.89 -22.85
C GLU A 104 -1.77 -27.45 -23.34
N PHE A 105 -0.69 -26.70 -23.60
CA PHE A 105 -0.77 -25.37 -24.20
C PHE A 105 -1.54 -25.38 -25.53
N SER A 106 -1.19 -26.30 -26.44
CA SER A 106 -1.89 -26.47 -27.72
C SER A 106 -3.36 -26.86 -27.56
N ARG A 107 -3.68 -27.69 -26.55
CA ARG A 107 -5.07 -28.05 -26.21
C ARG A 107 -5.85 -26.84 -25.70
N ALA A 108 -5.27 -26.09 -24.77
CA ALA A 108 -5.89 -24.90 -24.17
C ALA A 108 -6.15 -23.81 -25.22
N ILE A 109 -5.24 -23.58 -26.16
CA ILE A 109 -5.47 -22.63 -27.27
C ILE A 109 -6.70 -23.04 -28.10
N LYS A 110 -6.85 -24.33 -28.42
CA LYS A 110 -8.02 -24.81 -29.18
C LYS A 110 -9.32 -24.58 -28.42
N LEU A 111 -9.32 -24.86 -27.12
CA LEU A 111 -10.47 -24.58 -26.26
C LEU A 111 -10.84 -23.10 -26.23
N VAL A 112 -9.85 -22.22 -26.17
CA VAL A 112 -10.09 -20.76 -26.23
C VAL A 112 -10.72 -20.37 -27.57
N ILE A 113 -10.21 -20.89 -28.68
CA ILE A 113 -10.77 -20.61 -30.02
C ILE A 113 -12.22 -21.10 -30.14
N ASP A 114 -12.54 -22.24 -29.56
CA ASP A 114 -13.86 -22.88 -29.69
C ASP A 114 -14.92 -22.24 -28.78
N ASP A 115 -14.57 -21.96 -27.51
CA ASP A 115 -15.54 -21.60 -26.47
C ASP A 115 -15.59 -20.10 -26.13
N VAL A 116 -14.50 -19.34 -26.33
CA VAL A 116 -14.42 -17.93 -25.89
C VAL A 116 -15.07 -16.99 -26.91
N LYS A 117 -15.98 -16.14 -26.42
CA LYS A 117 -16.72 -15.15 -27.24
C LYS A 117 -16.81 -13.82 -26.52
N PHE A 118 -16.60 -12.73 -27.27
CA PHE A 118 -16.68 -11.36 -26.73
C PHE A 118 -18.00 -10.64 -27.08
N ASP A 119 -18.95 -11.31 -27.74
CA ASP A 119 -20.27 -10.72 -28.08
C ASP A 119 -21.34 -10.91 -27.00
N SER A 120 -20.97 -10.68 -25.73
CA SER A 120 -21.87 -10.79 -24.59
C SER A 120 -22.42 -9.42 -24.17
N ASP A 121 -23.70 -9.37 -23.78
CA ASP A 121 -24.33 -8.15 -23.24
C ASP A 121 -23.98 -8.01 -21.75
N ILE A 122 -22.69 -7.78 -21.48
CA ILE A 122 -22.12 -7.69 -20.13
C ILE A 122 -21.22 -6.45 -20.06
N ILE A 123 -21.35 -5.70 -18.97
CA ILE A 123 -20.52 -4.52 -18.66
C ILE A 123 -19.26 -4.98 -17.94
N VAL A 124 -18.10 -4.93 -18.57
CA VAL A 124 -16.82 -5.33 -17.97
C VAL A 124 -15.96 -4.12 -17.61
N SER A 125 -15.01 -4.33 -16.70
CA SER A 125 -13.93 -3.39 -16.43
C SER A 125 -12.98 -3.33 -17.63
N VAL A 126 -12.72 -2.13 -18.15
CA VAL A 126 -11.80 -1.92 -19.28
C VAL A 126 -10.38 -2.28 -18.86
N PHE A 127 -10.01 -1.93 -17.63
CA PHE A 127 -8.70 -2.21 -17.05
C PHE A 127 -8.42 -3.70 -16.92
N GLU A 128 -9.29 -4.42 -16.22
CA GLU A 128 -9.12 -5.85 -15.98
C GLU A 128 -9.16 -6.65 -17.29
N THR A 129 -10.05 -6.27 -18.21
CA THR A 129 -10.16 -6.94 -19.51
C THR A 129 -8.91 -6.69 -20.37
N ASN A 130 -8.28 -5.51 -20.26
CA ASN A 130 -7.05 -5.21 -20.98
C ASN A 130 -5.88 -6.05 -20.43
N ILE A 131 -5.62 -5.99 -19.13
CA ILE A 131 -4.43 -6.62 -18.56
C ILE A 131 -4.51 -8.15 -18.60
N ARG A 132 -5.69 -8.75 -18.39
CA ARG A 132 -5.86 -10.22 -18.34
C ARG A 132 -6.19 -10.84 -19.70
N MET A 133 -7.28 -10.38 -20.32
CA MET A 133 -7.75 -11.03 -21.56
C MET A 133 -6.93 -10.59 -22.76
N LEU A 134 -6.76 -9.28 -22.97
CA LEU A 134 -5.97 -8.80 -24.10
C LEU A 134 -4.48 -9.15 -23.90
N GLY A 135 -3.94 -8.95 -22.71
CA GLY A 135 -2.58 -9.36 -22.34
C GLY A 135 -2.33 -10.85 -22.53
N GLY A 136 -3.19 -11.71 -21.99
CA GLY A 136 -3.07 -13.17 -22.11
C GLY A 136 -3.15 -13.68 -23.55
N LEU A 137 -4.09 -13.17 -24.35
CA LEU A 137 -4.21 -13.52 -25.77
C LEU A 137 -2.98 -13.10 -26.58
N LEU A 138 -2.48 -11.88 -26.36
CA LEU A 138 -1.30 -11.36 -27.05
C LEU A 138 -0.04 -12.16 -26.67
N SER A 139 0.13 -12.44 -25.37
CA SER A 139 1.27 -13.21 -24.89
C SER A 139 1.26 -14.63 -25.42
N ALA A 140 0.13 -15.33 -25.32
CA ALA A 140 -0.02 -16.66 -25.87
C ALA A 140 0.21 -16.68 -27.40
N HIS A 141 -0.27 -15.65 -28.12
CA HIS A 141 -0.01 -15.52 -29.56
C HIS A 141 1.49 -15.40 -29.87
N VAL A 142 2.20 -14.52 -29.18
CA VAL A 142 3.64 -14.30 -29.40
C VAL A 142 4.42 -15.57 -29.08
N LEU A 143 4.13 -16.22 -27.94
CA LEU A 143 4.82 -17.43 -27.52
C LEU A 143 4.55 -18.59 -28.48
N ALA A 144 3.29 -18.80 -28.87
CA ALA A 144 2.93 -19.83 -29.85
C ALA A 144 3.62 -19.58 -31.21
N THR A 145 3.71 -18.32 -31.65
CA THR A 145 4.37 -17.95 -32.91
C THR A 145 5.88 -18.17 -32.84
N SER A 146 6.53 -17.78 -31.74
CA SER A 146 7.96 -17.97 -31.52
C SER A 146 8.34 -19.46 -31.45
N LEU A 147 7.52 -20.28 -30.80
CA LEU A 147 7.79 -21.71 -30.58
C LEU A 147 7.33 -22.61 -31.73
N LYS A 148 6.55 -22.10 -32.68
CA LYS A 148 5.97 -22.87 -33.81
C LYS A 148 7.01 -23.65 -34.63
N ASN A 149 8.19 -23.07 -34.81
CA ASN A 149 9.26 -23.70 -35.61
C ASN A 149 9.97 -24.83 -34.87
N ASP A 150 10.08 -24.71 -33.54
CA ASP A 150 10.83 -25.64 -32.70
C ASP A 150 9.93 -26.75 -32.12
N VAL A 151 8.62 -26.51 -32.01
CA VAL A 151 7.64 -27.39 -31.37
C VAL A 151 6.60 -27.89 -32.39
N PRO A 152 6.67 -29.17 -32.82
CA PRO A 152 5.78 -29.71 -33.84
C PRO A 152 4.27 -29.59 -33.52
N VAL A 153 3.91 -29.68 -32.24
CA VAL A 153 2.52 -29.64 -31.77
C VAL A 153 1.86 -28.26 -31.96
N LEU A 154 2.64 -27.21 -32.23
CA LEU A 154 2.16 -25.84 -32.46
C LEU A 154 2.15 -25.45 -33.95
N GLN A 155 2.58 -26.31 -34.86
CA GLN A 155 2.66 -26.00 -36.30
C GLN A 155 1.31 -25.64 -36.94
N TRP A 156 0.20 -26.11 -36.37
CA TRP A 156 -1.14 -25.81 -36.85
C TRP A 156 -1.56 -24.36 -36.58
N TYR A 157 -0.98 -23.71 -35.55
CA TYR A 157 -1.40 -22.39 -35.10
C TYR A 157 -1.12 -21.32 -36.16
N ASN A 158 -2.11 -20.49 -36.48
CA ASN A 158 -2.04 -19.53 -37.57
C ASN A 158 -2.56 -18.13 -37.19
N GLY A 159 -2.34 -17.73 -35.93
CA GLY A 159 -2.62 -16.37 -35.47
C GLY A 159 -4.07 -16.13 -35.04
N GLU A 160 -4.85 -17.19 -34.78
CA GLU A 160 -6.24 -17.10 -34.36
C GLU A 160 -6.41 -16.25 -33.09
N LEU A 161 -5.50 -16.37 -32.11
CA LEU A 161 -5.57 -15.57 -30.88
C LEU A 161 -5.33 -14.07 -31.14
N LEU A 162 -4.54 -13.72 -32.16
CA LEU A 162 -4.34 -12.32 -32.54
C LEU A 162 -5.63 -11.72 -33.14
N ALA A 163 -6.34 -12.49 -33.96
CA ALA A 163 -7.64 -12.07 -34.48
C ALA A 163 -8.68 -11.88 -33.36
N MET A 164 -8.67 -12.76 -32.36
CA MET A 164 -9.49 -12.62 -31.16
C MET A 164 -9.11 -11.40 -30.33
N ALA A 165 -7.80 -11.16 -30.13
CA ALA A 165 -7.29 -9.98 -29.45
C ALA A 165 -7.70 -8.68 -30.17
N GLU A 166 -7.69 -8.67 -31.51
CA GLU A 166 -8.14 -7.53 -32.30
C GLU A 166 -9.66 -7.28 -32.16
N ASP A 167 -10.49 -8.33 -32.14
CA ASP A 167 -11.94 -8.20 -31.86
C ASP A 167 -12.19 -7.60 -30.48
N LEU A 168 -11.50 -8.12 -29.45
CA LEU A 168 -11.61 -7.60 -28.09
C LEU A 168 -11.15 -6.15 -28.00
N GLY A 169 -9.99 -5.81 -28.58
CA GLY A 169 -9.49 -4.44 -28.64
C GLY A 169 -10.50 -3.48 -29.27
N LYS A 170 -11.15 -3.88 -30.38
CA LYS A 170 -12.20 -3.07 -31.03
C LYS A 170 -13.41 -2.83 -30.12
N ARG A 171 -13.77 -3.79 -29.27
CA ARG A 171 -14.87 -3.66 -28.29
C ARG A 171 -14.50 -2.75 -27.12
N LEU A 172 -13.22 -2.62 -26.78
CA LEU A 172 -12.73 -1.70 -25.75
C LEU A 172 -12.57 -0.25 -26.27
N LEU A 173 -12.34 -0.04 -27.56
CA LEU A 173 -12.16 1.30 -28.15
C LEU A 173 -13.25 2.34 -27.79
N PRO A 174 -14.56 2.00 -27.72
CA PRO A 174 -15.60 2.94 -27.29
C PRO A 174 -15.32 3.58 -25.92
N ALA A 175 -14.62 2.90 -25.01
CA ALA A 175 -14.26 3.44 -23.70
C ALA A 175 -13.41 4.72 -23.80
N PHE A 176 -12.60 4.87 -24.85
CA PHE A 176 -11.74 6.04 -25.07
C PHE A 176 -12.49 7.24 -25.67
N ASN A 177 -13.79 7.11 -25.96
CA ASN A 177 -14.61 8.19 -26.51
C ASN A 177 -15.09 9.18 -25.43
N THR A 178 -14.13 9.78 -24.73
CA THR A 178 -14.37 10.80 -23.69
C THR A 178 -13.83 12.16 -24.12
N SER A 179 -14.33 13.22 -23.47
CA SER A 179 -13.91 14.60 -23.75
C SER A 179 -12.42 14.84 -23.51
N THR A 180 -11.81 14.11 -22.56
CA THR A 180 -10.38 14.22 -22.25
C THR A 180 -9.51 13.23 -23.02
N GLY A 181 -10.09 12.14 -23.54
CA GLY A 181 -9.37 10.99 -24.10
C GLY A 181 -8.93 9.96 -23.05
N ILE A 182 -9.22 10.18 -21.76
CA ILE A 182 -9.04 9.18 -20.69
C ILE A 182 -10.18 8.15 -20.80
N PRO A 183 -9.91 6.84 -20.80
CA PRO A 183 -10.96 5.83 -20.99
C PRO A 183 -11.95 5.79 -19.81
N HIS A 184 -13.21 5.46 -20.11
CA HIS A 184 -14.17 5.01 -19.10
C HIS A 184 -13.61 3.78 -18.36
N GLY A 185 -13.89 3.65 -17.05
CA GLY A 185 -13.49 2.46 -16.29
C GLY A 185 -14.23 1.18 -16.70
N ARG A 186 -15.40 1.32 -17.34
CA ARG A 186 -16.28 0.22 -17.73
C ARG A 186 -16.73 0.34 -19.18
N VAL A 187 -17.04 -0.80 -19.81
CA VAL A 187 -17.60 -0.87 -21.16
C VAL A 187 -18.49 -2.11 -21.31
N ASN A 188 -19.58 -2.00 -22.06
CA ASN A 188 -20.37 -3.16 -22.46
C ASN A 188 -19.74 -3.80 -23.70
N LEU A 189 -19.46 -5.11 -23.65
CA LEU A 189 -18.75 -5.82 -24.72
C LEU A 189 -19.54 -5.88 -26.05
N LYS A 190 -20.87 -5.81 -26.00
CA LYS A 190 -21.75 -5.83 -27.19
C LYS A 190 -22.23 -4.45 -27.61
N HIS A 191 -22.52 -3.58 -26.66
CA HIS A 191 -23.18 -2.29 -26.88
C HIS A 191 -22.30 -1.06 -26.61
N GLY A 192 -21.02 -1.25 -26.26
CA GLY A 192 -20.08 -0.16 -25.98
C GLY A 192 -20.48 0.64 -24.73
N LEU A 193 -20.76 1.93 -24.88
CA LEU A 193 -21.07 2.82 -23.75
C LEU A 193 -22.55 2.86 -23.33
N ARG A 194 -23.41 2.04 -23.95
CA ARG A 194 -24.84 2.00 -23.61
C ARG A 194 -25.04 1.51 -22.17
N GLY A 195 -25.77 2.27 -21.36
CA GLY A 195 -26.03 1.96 -19.95
C GLY A 195 -25.00 2.51 -18.96
N LEU A 196 -24.00 3.28 -19.43
CA LEU A 196 -22.91 3.81 -18.61
C LEU A 196 -22.92 5.35 -18.51
N ALA A 197 -24.06 6.00 -18.74
CA ALA A 197 -24.18 7.46 -18.76
C ALA A 197 -23.81 8.14 -17.43
N ASP A 198 -24.00 7.43 -16.31
CA ASP A 198 -23.70 7.93 -14.96
C ASP A 198 -22.24 7.67 -14.55
N SER A 199 -21.51 6.81 -15.27
CA SER A 199 -20.12 6.45 -14.96
C SER A 199 -19.15 7.50 -15.50
N ARG A 200 -18.81 8.50 -14.68
CA ARG A 200 -17.94 9.62 -15.05
C ARG A 200 -16.54 9.56 -14.45
N GLU A 201 -16.25 8.53 -13.67
CA GLU A 201 -15.02 8.41 -12.89
C GLU A 201 -14.21 7.18 -13.34
N THR A 202 -12.90 7.29 -13.25
CA THR A 202 -11.96 6.17 -13.44
C THR A 202 -10.76 6.34 -12.51
N CYS A 203 -10.01 5.27 -12.29
CA CYS A 203 -8.79 5.33 -11.50
C CYS A 203 -7.56 5.63 -12.37
N THR A 204 -6.47 6.13 -11.77
CA THR A 204 -5.25 6.47 -12.51
C THR A 204 -4.60 5.23 -13.13
N ALA A 205 -4.52 4.13 -12.38
CA ALA A 205 -4.11 2.83 -12.90
C ALA A 205 -5.01 2.36 -14.06
N CYS A 206 -6.33 2.44 -13.87
CA CYS A 206 -7.35 2.05 -14.84
C CYS A 206 -7.18 2.75 -16.19
N ALA A 207 -6.78 4.02 -16.18
CA ALA A 207 -6.54 4.80 -17.39
C ALA A 207 -5.11 4.69 -17.94
N GLY A 208 -4.13 4.49 -17.05
CA GLY A 208 -2.71 4.50 -17.35
C GLY A 208 -2.15 3.16 -17.83
N THR A 209 -2.83 2.06 -17.51
CA THR A 209 -2.33 0.70 -17.71
C THR A 209 -2.95 0.05 -18.95
N MET A 210 -2.92 0.79 -20.06
CA MET A 210 -3.42 0.33 -21.37
C MET A 210 -2.31 0.25 -22.43
N ILE A 211 -1.21 0.98 -22.23
CA ILE A 211 -0.26 1.27 -23.30
C ILE A 211 0.51 0.04 -23.80
N LEU A 212 0.87 -0.91 -22.92
CA LEU A 212 1.67 -2.06 -23.33
C LEU A 212 0.89 -2.98 -24.28
N GLU A 213 -0.30 -3.42 -23.86
CA GLU A 213 -1.14 -4.33 -24.63
C GLU A 213 -1.67 -3.68 -25.90
N MET A 214 -2.13 -2.42 -25.82
CA MET A 214 -2.66 -1.69 -26.98
C MET A 214 -1.55 -1.36 -28.00
N ALA A 215 -0.32 -1.06 -27.55
CA ALA A 215 0.82 -0.90 -28.44
C ALA A 215 1.23 -2.23 -29.09
N ALA A 216 1.30 -3.31 -28.31
CA ALA A 216 1.58 -4.64 -28.84
C ALA A 216 0.52 -5.07 -29.88
N LEU A 217 -0.77 -4.86 -29.59
CA LEU A 217 -1.86 -5.14 -30.52
C LEU A 217 -1.70 -4.33 -31.82
N SER A 218 -1.38 -3.04 -31.73
CA SER A 218 -1.20 -2.18 -32.90
C SER A 218 -0.03 -2.63 -33.77
N ARG A 219 1.10 -2.98 -33.16
CA ARG A 219 2.32 -3.40 -33.85
C ARG A 219 2.16 -4.78 -34.49
N LEU A 220 1.44 -5.69 -33.85
CA LEU A 220 1.18 -7.04 -34.37
C LEU A 220 0.10 -7.06 -35.47
N THR A 221 -0.94 -6.22 -35.36
CA THR A 221 -2.03 -6.16 -36.36
C THR A 221 -1.77 -5.16 -37.49
N GLY A 222 -0.86 -4.21 -37.29
CA GLY A 222 -0.63 -3.07 -38.18
C GLY A 222 -1.67 -1.94 -38.07
N ASN A 223 -2.62 -2.02 -37.12
CA ASN A 223 -3.63 -0.99 -36.91
C ASN A 223 -3.21 -0.02 -35.79
N PRO A 224 -2.84 1.24 -36.09
CA PRO A 224 -2.26 2.16 -35.10
C PRO A 224 -3.27 2.71 -34.08
N VAL A 225 -4.57 2.52 -34.30
CA VAL A 225 -5.62 3.17 -33.50
C VAL A 225 -5.53 2.79 -32.01
N PHE A 226 -5.15 1.56 -31.68
CA PHE A 226 -5.08 1.13 -30.28
C PHE A 226 -3.95 1.85 -29.53
N GLU A 227 -2.75 1.88 -30.12
CA GLU A 227 -1.57 2.56 -29.59
C GLU A 227 -1.82 4.06 -29.44
N GLU A 228 -2.36 4.71 -30.49
CA GLU A 228 -2.66 6.16 -30.47
C GLU A 228 -3.61 6.55 -29.32
N LYS A 229 -4.66 5.75 -29.08
CA LYS A 229 -5.62 6.01 -28.01
C LYS A 229 -5.00 5.86 -26.63
N ALA A 230 -4.18 4.82 -26.43
CA ALA A 230 -3.48 4.61 -25.17
C ALA A 230 -2.41 5.70 -24.90
N HIS A 231 -1.64 6.11 -25.92
CA HIS A 231 -0.72 7.26 -25.81
C HIS A 231 -1.44 8.53 -25.40
N LYS A 232 -2.59 8.82 -26.03
CA LYS A 232 -3.39 10.02 -25.71
C LYS A 232 -3.86 10.01 -24.25
N ALA A 233 -4.26 8.86 -23.71
CA ALA A 233 -4.63 8.73 -22.31
C ALA A 233 -3.45 9.03 -21.38
N MET A 234 -2.27 8.44 -21.65
CA MET A 234 -1.03 8.70 -20.90
C MET A 234 -0.59 10.17 -20.95
N ASP A 235 -0.68 10.79 -22.12
CA ASP A 235 -0.37 12.21 -22.31
C ASP A 235 -1.33 13.12 -21.54
N ARG A 236 -2.60 12.74 -21.47
CA ARG A 236 -3.59 13.49 -20.71
C ARG A 236 -3.34 13.38 -19.21
N LEU A 237 -3.06 12.18 -18.69
CA LEU A 237 -2.69 11.94 -17.30
C LEU A 237 -1.43 12.74 -16.90
N TRP A 238 -0.40 12.73 -17.75
CA TRP A 238 0.80 13.53 -17.51
C TRP A 238 0.54 15.03 -17.41
N LYS A 239 -0.37 15.57 -18.23
CA LYS A 239 -0.69 17.01 -18.28
C LYS A 239 -1.46 17.52 -17.06
N ILE A 240 -2.24 16.66 -16.41
CA ILE A 240 -3.12 17.01 -15.28
C ILE A 240 -2.52 16.67 -13.91
N ARG A 241 -1.32 16.09 -13.87
CA ARG A 241 -0.55 15.90 -12.64
C ARG A 241 -0.41 17.22 -11.88
N HIS A 242 -0.18 17.15 -10.58
CA HIS A 242 0.07 18.36 -9.81
C HIS A 242 1.44 18.97 -10.17
N ARG A 243 1.47 20.17 -10.72
CA ARG A 243 2.70 20.78 -11.29
C ARG A 243 3.84 21.02 -10.28
N THR A 244 3.52 21.20 -9.01
CA THR A 244 4.54 21.53 -7.98
C THR A 244 5.09 20.30 -7.28
N SER A 245 4.26 19.27 -7.11
CA SER A 245 4.67 18.03 -6.42
C SER A 245 4.97 16.89 -7.38
N ASP A 246 4.60 17.01 -8.66
CA ASP A 246 4.60 15.95 -9.68
C ASP A 246 3.83 14.69 -9.27
N LEU A 247 2.96 14.79 -8.26
CA LEU A 247 2.13 13.69 -7.77
C LEU A 247 0.81 13.57 -8.56
N MET A 248 0.27 12.35 -8.58
CA MET A 248 -1.00 11.99 -9.23
C MET A 248 -2.07 11.70 -8.18
N GLY A 249 -3.33 12.02 -8.46
CA GLY A 249 -4.44 11.53 -7.62
C GLY A 249 -4.79 10.08 -7.96
N THR A 250 -5.70 9.48 -7.18
CA THR A 250 -6.16 8.09 -7.36
C THR A 250 -7.36 7.98 -8.30
N VAL A 251 -8.31 8.93 -8.22
CA VAL A 251 -9.56 8.89 -9.00
C VAL A 251 -9.76 10.20 -9.74
N ILE A 252 -10.13 10.10 -11.01
CA ILE A 252 -10.28 11.22 -11.93
C ILE A 252 -11.63 11.16 -12.64
N ASN A 253 -12.21 12.34 -12.88
CA ASN A 253 -13.36 12.48 -13.76
C ASN A 253 -12.93 12.59 -15.23
N ILE A 254 -13.47 11.70 -16.07
CA ILE A 254 -13.06 11.50 -17.47
C ILE A 254 -13.51 12.62 -18.43
N HIS A 255 -14.44 13.49 -18.03
CA HIS A 255 -14.98 14.54 -18.90
C HIS A 255 -14.31 15.90 -18.68
N ASN A 256 -14.10 16.31 -17.42
CA ASN A 256 -13.40 17.56 -17.10
C ASN A 256 -11.89 17.34 -16.83
N GLY A 257 -11.49 16.14 -16.39
CA GLY A 257 -10.12 15.84 -15.98
C GLY A 257 -9.80 16.27 -14.55
N ASP A 258 -10.82 16.53 -13.73
CA ASP A 258 -10.63 16.93 -12.33
C ASP A 258 -10.37 15.71 -11.43
N TRP A 259 -9.45 15.87 -10.49
CA TRP A 259 -9.14 14.86 -9.48
C TRP A 259 -10.26 14.80 -8.43
N VAL A 260 -11.00 13.68 -8.41
CA VAL A 260 -12.05 13.38 -7.43
C VAL A 260 -11.41 12.95 -6.11
N ARG A 261 -10.51 11.96 -6.17
CA ARG A 261 -9.69 11.54 -5.02
C ARG A 261 -8.25 11.97 -5.24
N LYS A 262 -7.78 12.82 -4.32
CA LYS A 262 -6.49 13.55 -4.39
C LYS A 262 -5.39 12.90 -3.57
N ASP A 263 -5.65 11.68 -3.10
CA ASP A 263 -4.68 10.87 -2.39
C ASP A 263 -3.69 10.31 -3.39
N SER A 264 -2.41 10.35 -3.03
CA SER A 264 -1.29 9.94 -3.86
C SER A 264 -0.41 8.99 -3.08
N GLY A 265 -0.16 7.83 -3.64
CA GLY A 265 0.67 6.77 -3.06
C GLY A 265 1.18 5.87 -4.17
N VAL A 266 1.88 4.80 -3.78
CA VAL A 266 2.36 3.78 -4.71
C VAL A 266 1.41 2.57 -4.82
N GLY A 267 0.41 2.48 -3.95
CA GLY A 267 -0.49 1.33 -3.89
C GLY A 267 -1.75 1.47 -4.76
N ALA A 268 -2.81 0.79 -4.31
CA ALA A 268 -4.03 0.55 -5.08
C ALA A 268 -4.61 1.80 -5.78
N GLY A 269 -4.79 1.69 -7.09
CA GLY A 269 -5.45 2.70 -7.94
C GLY A 269 -4.50 3.67 -8.64
N ILE A 270 -3.18 3.58 -8.40
CA ILE A 270 -2.14 4.34 -9.10
C ILE A 270 -0.95 3.45 -9.47
N ASP A 271 -0.56 2.51 -8.60
CA ASP A 271 0.41 1.44 -8.84
C ASP A 271 0.87 1.23 -10.31
N SER A 272 0.05 0.56 -11.12
CA SER A 272 0.41 0.09 -12.46
C SER A 272 0.54 1.22 -13.50
N TYR A 273 0.11 2.45 -13.19
CA TYR A 273 0.42 3.63 -14.03
C TYR A 273 1.92 3.94 -13.96
N TYR A 274 2.53 3.88 -12.78
CA TYR A 274 3.97 4.10 -12.63
C TYR A 274 4.76 2.96 -13.28
N GLU A 275 4.28 1.73 -13.10
CA GLU A 275 4.85 0.55 -13.74
C GLU A 275 4.89 0.71 -15.27
N TYR A 276 3.78 1.11 -15.88
CA TYR A 276 3.69 1.27 -17.34
C TYR A 276 4.45 2.49 -17.84
N CYS A 277 4.67 3.52 -17.02
CA CYS A 277 5.60 4.59 -17.39
C CYS A 277 7.04 4.05 -17.58
N LEU A 278 7.52 3.12 -16.75
CA LEU A 278 8.85 2.55 -16.97
C LEU A 278 8.83 1.46 -18.04
N LYS A 279 7.89 0.51 -17.96
CA LYS A 279 7.82 -0.63 -18.88
C LYS A 279 7.50 -0.21 -20.32
N ALA A 280 6.78 0.90 -20.54
CA ALA A 280 6.55 1.43 -21.89
C ALA A 280 7.84 1.99 -22.52
N TYR A 281 8.74 2.58 -21.71
CA TYR A 281 10.07 2.94 -22.21
C TYR A 281 10.85 1.69 -22.62
N ILE A 282 10.83 0.64 -21.79
CA ILE A 282 11.52 -0.63 -22.08
C ILE A 282 10.96 -1.30 -23.35
N LEU A 283 9.64 -1.34 -23.52
CA LEU A 283 8.99 -2.00 -24.66
C LEU A 283 9.03 -1.19 -25.95
N LEU A 284 8.84 0.13 -25.87
CA LEU A 284 8.63 0.99 -27.04
C LEU A 284 9.88 1.80 -27.42
N GLY A 285 10.85 1.96 -26.51
CA GLY A 285 12.04 2.79 -26.70
C GLY A 285 11.79 4.29 -26.63
N ASP A 286 10.60 4.72 -26.17
CA ASP A 286 10.21 6.14 -26.17
C ASP A 286 10.65 6.85 -24.88
N GLU A 287 11.67 7.70 -24.99
CA GLU A 287 12.29 8.44 -23.88
C GLU A 287 11.31 9.31 -23.08
N LYS A 288 10.18 9.71 -23.68
CA LYS A 288 9.16 10.51 -22.97
C LYS A 288 8.65 9.76 -21.73
N TYR A 289 8.56 8.44 -21.80
CA TYR A 289 8.05 7.62 -20.71
C TYR A 289 9.07 7.50 -19.58
N LEU A 290 10.36 7.36 -19.90
CA LEU A 290 11.43 7.39 -18.92
C LEU A 290 11.49 8.73 -18.19
N ALA A 291 11.37 9.85 -18.91
CA ALA A 291 11.35 11.18 -18.32
C ALA A 291 10.15 11.35 -17.35
N ARG A 292 8.96 10.87 -17.75
CA ARG A 292 7.76 10.90 -16.89
C ARG A 292 7.94 10.05 -15.64
N PHE A 293 8.40 8.82 -15.80
CA PHE A 293 8.67 7.92 -14.69
C PHE A 293 9.68 8.52 -13.72
N THR A 294 10.80 9.03 -14.21
CA THR A 294 11.86 9.62 -13.38
C THR A 294 11.35 10.81 -12.55
N ARG A 295 10.49 11.66 -13.12
CA ARG A 295 9.87 12.77 -12.37
C ARG A 295 8.93 12.27 -11.28
N HIS A 296 8.07 11.30 -11.59
CA HIS A 296 7.21 10.70 -10.59
C HIS A 296 8.01 9.95 -9.50
N TYR A 297 9.05 9.22 -9.87
CA TYR A 297 9.93 8.50 -8.95
C TYR A 297 10.58 9.46 -7.94
N ASN A 298 11.17 10.55 -8.43
CA ASN A 298 11.78 11.57 -7.57
C ASN A 298 10.76 12.20 -6.60
N ALA A 299 9.53 12.44 -7.06
CA ALA A 299 8.46 12.95 -6.21
C ALA A 299 8.03 11.94 -5.13
N ILE A 300 7.88 10.66 -5.51
CA ILE A 300 7.52 9.57 -4.59
C ILE A 300 8.60 9.38 -3.53
N MET A 301 9.86 9.31 -3.94
CA MET A 301 10.99 9.18 -3.01
C MET A 301 11.13 10.40 -2.08
N LYS A 302 10.71 11.60 -2.53
CA LYS A 302 10.75 12.83 -1.71
C LYS A 302 9.61 12.96 -0.71
N TYR A 303 8.38 12.62 -1.11
CA TYR A 303 7.17 12.94 -0.34
C TYR A 303 6.49 11.72 0.29
N ILE A 304 6.55 10.56 -0.36
CA ILE A 304 5.84 9.33 0.04
C ILE A 304 6.76 8.39 0.82
N SER A 305 8.01 8.22 0.34
CA SER A 305 9.00 7.35 1.00
C SER A 305 9.53 7.99 2.30
N ARG A 306 9.50 7.21 3.37
CA ARG A 306 10.11 7.53 4.68
C ARG A 306 10.91 6.32 5.14
N GLY A 307 12.09 6.13 4.55
CA GLY A 307 12.86 4.89 4.69
C GLY A 307 12.13 3.73 3.99
N PRO A 308 11.96 2.56 4.64
CA PRO A 308 11.25 1.43 4.04
C PRO A 308 9.71 1.60 4.01
N ILE A 309 9.18 2.60 4.72
CA ILE A 309 7.73 2.84 4.82
C ILE A 309 7.29 3.79 3.72
N MET A 310 6.20 3.45 3.02
CA MET A 310 5.61 4.26 1.95
C MET A 310 4.14 4.57 2.26
N LEU A 311 3.86 5.76 2.78
CA LEU A 311 2.50 6.16 3.17
C LEU A 311 1.93 7.16 2.18
N ALA A 312 0.64 6.98 1.85
CA ALA A 312 -0.05 7.87 0.93
C ALA A 312 -0.19 9.29 1.53
N VAL A 313 -0.02 10.30 0.67
CA VAL A 313 -0.09 11.73 0.99
C VAL A 313 -1.12 12.42 0.12
N HIS A 314 -1.52 13.65 0.47
CA HIS A 314 -2.35 14.45 -0.43
C HIS A 314 -1.51 15.09 -1.54
N MET A 315 -1.94 14.96 -2.80
CA MET A 315 -1.17 15.45 -3.95
C MET A 315 -0.88 16.96 -3.92
N HIS A 316 -1.80 17.78 -3.38
CA HIS A 316 -1.65 19.24 -3.26
C HIS A 316 -0.90 19.68 -1.99
N ARG A 317 -0.87 18.82 -0.97
CA ARG A 317 -0.22 19.08 0.32
C ARG A 317 0.60 17.84 0.70
N PRO A 318 1.73 17.60 0.01
CA PRO A 318 2.46 16.35 0.11
C PRO A 318 3.09 16.09 1.49
N HIS A 319 3.12 17.09 2.37
CA HIS A 319 3.56 16.94 3.76
C HIS A 319 2.48 16.33 4.68
N LEU A 320 1.22 16.35 4.26
CA LEU A 320 0.10 15.77 4.99
C LEU A 320 -0.14 14.34 4.50
N GLN A 321 -0.08 13.40 5.45
CA GLN A 321 -0.49 12.03 5.20
C GLN A 321 -2.00 11.97 4.95
N SER A 322 -2.38 11.23 3.92
CA SER A 322 -3.78 10.96 3.58
C SER A 322 -4.26 9.66 4.22
N ARG A 323 -3.39 8.64 4.26
CA ARG A 323 -3.66 7.34 4.87
C ARG A 323 -2.62 7.01 5.92
N ASN A 324 -3.05 6.30 6.96
CA ASN A 324 -2.20 5.78 8.04
C ASN A 324 -1.82 4.30 7.88
N PHE A 325 -2.15 3.70 6.73
CA PHE A 325 -1.86 2.32 6.39
C PHE A 325 -1.23 2.21 5.00
N MET A 326 -0.62 1.06 4.76
CA MET A 326 -0.02 0.57 3.54
C MET A 326 -0.85 -0.60 3.01
N ASP A 327 -1.17 -0.62 1.73
CA ASP A 327 -1.82 -1.77 1.09
C ASP A 327 -0.81 -2.82 0.62
N ALA A 328 -1.23 -4.08 0.48
CA ALA A 328 -0.38 -5.17 0.03
C ALA A 328 0.11 -4.98 -1.41
N LEU A 329 -0.64 -4.26 -2.24
CA LEU A 329 -0.33 -4.05 -3.65
C LEU A 329 0.97 -3.28 -3.83
N LEU A 330 1.36 -2.40 -2.89
CA LEU A 330 2.65 -1.70 -2.92
C LEU A 330 3.87 -2.63 -3.02
N ALA A 331 3.71 -3.92 -2.73
CA ALA A 331 4.77 -4.91 -2.77
C ALA A 331 5.39 -5.12 -4.17
N PHE A 332 4.80 -4.60 -5.26
CA PHE A 332 5.41 -4.58 -6.60
C PHE A 332 6.55 -3.53 -6.74
N TRP A 333 6.49 -2.48 -5.92
CA TRP A 333 7.36 -1.30 -6.04
C TRP A 333 8.86 -1.62 -5.95
N PRO A 334 9.33 -2.52 -5.06
CA PRO A 334 10.73 -2.96 -5.06
C PRO A 334 11.17 -3.58 -6.40
N GLY A 335 10.31 -4.37 -7.05
CA GLY A 335 10.57 -4.91 -8.39
C GLY A 335 10.77 -3.81 -9.43
N LEU A 336 9.94 -2.76 -9.36
CA LEU A 336 10.06 -1.59 -10.24
C LEU A 336 11.34 -0.78 -9.97
N GLN A 337 11.73 -0.64 -8.70
CA GLN A 337 12.99 0.00 -8.31
C GLN A 337 14.21 -0.78 -8.84
N VAL A 338 14.16 -2.12 -8.82
CA VAL A 338 15.19 -2.96 -9.42
C VAL A 338 15.28 -2.74 -10.93
N LEU A 339 14.14 -2.65 -11.64
CA LEU A 339 14.12 -2.37 -13.08
C LEU A 339 14.73 -1.00 -13.42
N LEU A 340 14.56 0.01 -12.56
CA LEU A 340 15.23 1.31 -12.70
C LEU A 340 16.75 1.22 -12.42
N GLY A 341 17.19 0.23 -11.65
CA GLY A 341 18.56 0.07 -11.18
C GLY A 341 18.80 0.59 -9.74
N ASP A 342 17.75 0.99 -9.02
CA ASP A 342 17.83 1.46 -7.63
C ASP A 342 17.62 0.32 -6.62
N VAL A 343 18.62 -0.56 -6.51
CA VAL A 343 18.51 -1.82 -5.76
C VAL A 343 18.47 -1.62 -4.25
N ARG A 344 19.10 -0.57 -3.71
CA ARG A 344 19.21 -0.41 -2.25
C ARG A 344 17.86 -0.14 -1.56
N PRO A 345 17.07 0.87 -1.96
CA PRO A 345 15.74 1.09 -1.39
C PRO A 345 14.78 -0.08 -1.65
N ALA A 346 14.97 -0.80 -2.76
CA ALA A 346 14.22 -2.01 -3.05
C ALA A 346 14.46 -3.10 -2.00
N VAL A 347 15.71 -3.34 -1.61
CA VAL A 347 16.07 -4.28 -0.53
C VAL A 347 15.46 -3.84 0.80
N GLU A 348 15.50 -2.55 1.13
CA GLU A 348 14.93 -2.00 2.37
C GLU A 348 13.40 -2.18 2.44
N THR A 349 12.69 -1.91 1.35
CA THR A 349 11.23 -2.05 1.31
C THR A 349 10.81 -3.52 1.30
N HIS A 350 11.51 -4.37 0.54
CA HIS A 350 11.22 -5.80 0.46
C HIS A 350 11.43 -6.52 1.79
N GLU A 351 12.52 -6.22 2.51
CA GLU A 351 12.80 -6.85 3.80
C GLU A 351 11.79 -6.38 4.87
N MET A 352 11.30 -5.14 4.82
CA MET A 352 10.16 -4.71 5.67
C MET A 352 8.91 -5.55 5.38
N LEU A 353 8.56 -5.76 4.10
CA LEU A 353 7.42 -6.59 3.71
C LEU A 353 7.61 -8.05 4.15
N TYR A 354 8.83 -8.57 4.06
CA TYR A 354 9.15 -9.91 4.54
C TYR A 354 8.95 -10.04 6.06
N GLN A 355 9.28 -9.01 6.84
CA GLN A 355 9.00 -8.99 8.28
C GLN A 355 7.50 -9.01 8.60
N VAL A 356 6.70 -8.26 7.83
CA VAL A 356 5.22 -8.29 7.94
C VAL A 356 4.70 -9.70 7.66
N MET A 357 5.20 -10.34 6.60
CA MET A 357 4.85 -11.72 6.25
C MET A 357 5.27 -12.71 7.34
N GLN A 358 6.49 -12.61 7.88
CA GLN A 358 6.95 -13.47 8.97
C GLN A 358 6.07 -13.36 10.22
N ARG A 359 5.56 -12.17 10.50
CA ARG A 359 4.67 -11.92 11.64
C ARG A 359 3.27 -12.50 11.45
N HIS A 360 2.69 -12.36 10.26
CA HIS A 360 1.29 -12.70 9.99
C HIS A 360 1.10 -13.92 9.09
N THR A 361 2.17 -14.65 8.76
CA THR A 361 2.23 -15.74 7.75
C THR A 361 2.06 -15.28 6.31
N PHE A 362 1.13 -14.37 6.05
CA PHE A 362 0.93 -13.69 4.77
C PHE A 362 0.95 -12.18 4.97
N ILE A 363 1.21 -11.42 3.91
CA ILE A 363 1.04 -9.97 3.93
C ILE A 363 -0.49 -9.69 3.92
N PRO A 364 -1.04 -9.04 4.96
CA PRO A 364 -2.44 -8.64 4.97
C PRO A 364 -2.70 -7.57 3.90
N GLU A 365 -3.91 -7.54 3.35
CA GLU A 365 -4.34 -6.61 2.30
C GLU A 365 -4.06 -5.14 2.66
N ALA A 366 -4.11 -4.79 3.94
CA ALA A 366 -3.55 -3.55 4.44
C ALA A 366 -2.95 -3.71 5.84
N PHE A 367 -1.87 -2.98 6.10
CA PHE A 367 -1.19 -2.93 7.41
C PHE A 367 -0.71 -1.53 7.77
N THR A 368 -0.63 -1.25 9.06
CA THR A 368 -0.15 0.03 9.60
C THR A 368 1.38 0.10 9.61
N SER A 369 1.95 1.29 9.82
CA SER A 369 3.40 1.50 9.92
C SER A 369 4.08 0.72 11.05
N ASP A 370 3.34 0.28 12.08
CA ASP A 370 3.80 -0.60 13.17
C ASP A 370 3.51 -2.09 12.90
N PHE A 371 3.30 -2.44 11.62
CA PHE A 371 3.10 -3.80 11.12
C PHE A 371 1.90 -4.52 11.73
N GLN A 372 0.84 -3.80 12.14
CA GLN A 372 -0.43 -4.42 12.52
C GLN A 372 -1.33 -4.59 11.31
N VAL A 373 -2.19 -5.60 11.38
CA VAL A 373 -3.22 -5.83 10.39
C VAL A 373 -4.26 -4.70 10.45
N HIS A 374 -4.41 -3.97 9.35
CA HIS A 374 -5.51 -3.03 9.13
C HIS A 374 -6.68 -3.77 8.46
N TRP A 375 -6.41 -4.42 7.32
CA TRP A 375 -7.35 -5.31 6.62
C TRP A 375 -6.73 -6.68 6.48
N GLY A 376 -7.37 -7.70 7.07
CA GLY A 376 -6.78 -9.03 7.21
C GLY A 376 -6.86 -9.92 5.97
N GLN A 377 -7.53 -9.52 4.91
CA GLN A 377 -7.71 -10.35 3.71
C GLN A 377 -6.36 -10.65 3.04
N HIS A 378 -6.26 -11.79 2.37
CA HIS A 378 -5.13 -12.14 1.51
C HIS A 378 -5.63 -13.01 0.34
N PRO A 379 -5.91 -12.41 -0.82
CA PRO A 379 -6.45 -13.12 -1.98
C PRO A 379 -5.34 -13.82 -2.82
N LEU A 380 -4.24 -14.24 -2.19
CA LEU A 380 -3.10 -14.92 -2.85
C LEU A 380 -2.32 -14.03 -3.83
N ARG A 381 -2.28 -12.73 -3.51
CA ARG A 381 -1.54 -11.61 -4.13
C ARG A 381 -0.11 -11.98 -4.63
N PRO A 382 0.25 -11.68 -5.90
CA PRO A 382 1.56 -12.01 -6.48
C PRO A 382 2.68 -10.99 -6.23
N GLU A 383 2.35 -9.75 -5.86
CA GLU A 383 3.25 -8.58 -5.95
C GLU A 383 4.53 -8.74 -5.12
N PHE A 384 4.44 -9.39 -3.95
CA PHE A 384 5.61 -9.70 -3.14
C PHE A 384 6.55 -10.73 -3.79
N LEU A 385 6.00 -11.71 -4.51
CA LEU A 385 6.78 -12.71 -5.24
C LEU A 385 7.40 -12.11 -6.51
N GLU A 386 6.70 -11.21 -7.19
CA GLU A 386 7.25 -10.43 -8.31
C GLU A 386 8.54 -9.71 -7.87
N SER A 387 8.46 -8.91 -6.81
CA SER A 387 9.62 -8.20 -6.28
C SER A 387 10.73 -9.14 -5.81
N THR A 388 10.38 -10.27 -5.19
CA THR A 388 11.35 -11.31 -4.79
C THR A 388 12.09 -11.87 -6.00
N TYR A 389 11.38 -12.11 -7.10
CA TYR A 389 11.94 -12.58 -8.37
C TYR A 389 12.92 -11.56 -8.96
N PHE A 390 12.52 -10.29 -9.12
CA PHE A 390 13.40 -9.26 -9.67
C PHE A 390 14.65 -9.02 -8.80
N LEU A 391 14.50 -8.97 -7.47
CA LEU A 391 15.63 -8.81 -6.55
C LEU A 391 16.61 -9.98 -6.64
N HIS A 392 16.11 -11.22 -6.72
CA HIS A 392 16.96 -12.40 -6.94
C HIS A 392 17.71 -12.30 -8.27
N ARG A 393 17.03 -11.93 -9.36
CA ARG A 393 17.65 -11.77 -10.69
C ARG A 393 18.75 -10.71 -10.70
N ALA A 394 18.55 -9.59 -10.00
CA ALA A 394 19.52 -8.50 -9.97
C ALA A 394 20.72 -8.76 -9.04
N THR A 395 20.52 -9.47 -7.93
CA THR A 395 21.55 -9.64 -6.89
C THR A 395 22.22 -11.00 -6.88
N GLY A 396 21.57 -12.04 -7.42
CA GLY A 396 22.01 -13.43 -7.31
C GLY A 396 22.03 -13.98 -5.87
N ASP A 397 21.29 -13.33 -4.96
CA ASP A 397 21.35 -13.63 -3.53
C ASP A 397 20.33 -14.71 -3.12
N ASP A 398 20.85 -15.82 -2.60
CA ASP A 398 20.08 -16.98 -2.14
C ASP A 398 19.11 -16.68 -0.98
N HIS A 399 19.24 -15.53 -0.31
CA HIS A 399 18.22 -15.04 0.61
C HIS A 399 16.83 -15.01 -0.05
N TYR A 400 16.71 -14.49 -1.27
CA TYR A 400 15.41 -14.38 -1.96
C TYR A 400 14.83 -15.75 -2.35
N LEU A 401 15.69 -16.73 -2.65
CA LEU A 401 15.26 -18.12 -2.84
C LEU A 401 14.66 -18.70 -1.55
N ARG A 402 15.23 -18.39 -0.39
CA ARG A 402 14.70 -18.81 0.92
C ARG A 402 13.39 -18.10 1.27
N VAL A 403 13.26 -16.82 0.93
CA VAL A 403 12.00 -16.08 1.03
C VAL A 403 10.93 -16.76 0.18
N GLY A 404 11.22 -17.01 -1.10
CA GLY A 404 10.31 -17.74 -1.99
C GLY A 404 9.92 -19.12 -1.47
N LYS A 405 10.88 -19.86 -0.88
CA LYS A 405 10.62 -21.17 -0.26
C LYS A 405 9.65 -21.05 0.92
N THR A 406 9.76 -19.98 1.70
CA THR A 406 8.87 -19.71 2.83
C THR A 406 7.46 -19.38 2.35
N VAL A 407 7.32 -18.56 1.30
CA VAL A 407 6.03 -18.24 0.67
C VAL A 407 5.38 -19.51 0.11
N LEU A 408 6.14 -20.31 -0.65
CA LEU A 408 5.67 -21.56 -1.23
C LEU A 408 5.10 -22.50 -0.16
N LYS A 409 5.85 -22.70 0.93
CA LYS A 409 5.39 -23.53 2.05
C LYS A 409 4.15 -22.96 2.73
N ALA A 410 4.07 -21.65 2.91
CA ALA A 410 2.90 -21.00 3.50
C ALA A 410 1.64 -21.24 2.64
N LEU A 411 1.74 -21.09 1.32
CA LEU A 411 0.63 -21.38 0.39
C LEU A 411 0.21 -22.86 0.46
N GLN A 412 1.17 -23.77 0.39
CA GLN A 412 0.90 -25.21 0.46
C GLN A 412 0.24 -25.64 1.78
N GLN A 413 0.63 -25.03 2.91
CA GLN A 413 0.13 -25.41 4.23
C GLN A 413 -1.19 -24.74 4.60
N HIS A 414 -1.41 -23.50 4.15
CA HIS A 414 -2.50 -22.67 4.66
C HIS A 414 -3.57 -22.34 3.63
N THR A 415 -3.32 -22.46 2.32
CA THR A 415 -4.29 -22.05 1.29
C THR A 415 -4.68 -23.18 0.35
N ARG A 416 -3.94 -24.30 0.34
CA ARG A 416 -4.27 -25.49 -0.44
C ARG A 416 -5.55 -26.16 0.06
N VAL A 417 -6.50 -26.37 -0.84
CA VAL A 417 -7.78 -27.08 -0.60
C VAL A 417 -7.99 -28.17 -1.67
N PRO A 418 -8.97 -29.09 -1.53
CA PRO A 418 -9.14 -30.20 -2.48
C PRO A 418 -9.31 -29.75 -3.93
N CYS A 419 -10.06 -28.67 -4.18
CA CYS A 419 -10.32 -28.13 -5.52
C CYS A 419 -9.56 -26.83 -5.78
N GLY A 420 -8.23 -26.84 -5.61
CA GLY A 420 -7.37 -25.68 -5.91
C GLY A 420 -6.81 -24.98 -4.66
N TYR A 421 -6.76 -23.65 -4.68
CA TYR A 421 -6.28 -22.81 -3.57
C TYR A 421 -7.32 -21.75 -3.22
N ALA A 422 -7.61 -21.61 -1.93
CA ALA A 422 -8.59 -20.66 -1.42
C ALA A 422 -7.91 -19.39 -0.88
N ALA A 423 -8.49 -18.24 -1.20
CA ALA A 423 -8.14 -16.97 -0.58
C ALA A 423 -8.33 -17.03 0.95
N VAL A 424 -7.57 -16.22 1.69
CA VAL A 424 -7.70 -16.11 3.15
C VAL A 424 -8.49 -14.86 3.48
N ASN A 425 -9.63 -15.00 4.14
CA ASN A 425 -10.48 -13.87 4.52
C ASN A 425 -9.86 -13.01 5.63
N ASP A 426 -9.16 -13.62 6.59
CA ASP A 426 -8.41 -12.89 7.61
C ASP A 426 -7.17 -13.68 8.02
N VAL A 427 -5.96 -13.14 7.80
CA VAL A 427 -4.67 -13.75 8.15
C VAL A 427 -4.55 -14.11 9.63
N ARG A 428 -5.30 -13.43 10.52
CA ARG A 428 -5.31 -13.69 11.96
C ARG A 428 -6.10 -14.95 12.31
N THR A 429 -7.23 -15.17 11.64
CA THR A 429 -8.11 -16.32 11.90
C THR A 429 -7.84 -17.50 10.97
N ARG A 430 -7.23 -17.22 9.81
CA ARG A 430 -6.97 -18.16 8.71
C ARG A 430 -8.23 -18.82 8.14
N VAL A 431 -9.37 -18.14 8.27
CA VAL A 431 -10.61 -18.56 7.62
C VAL A 431 -10.48 -18.38 6.12
N HIS A 432 -10.85 -19.42 5.36
CA HIS A 432 -10.84 -19.40 3.91
C HIS A 432 -12.08 -18.68 3.35
N GLU A 433 -11.88 -18.01 2.22
CA GLU A 433 -12.93 -17.49 1.35
C GLU A 433 -13.04 -18.40 0.11
N ASP A 434 -14.26 -18.65 -0.37
CA ASP A 434 -14.50 -19.50 -1.54
C ASP A 434 -14.19 -18.76 -2.85
N ARG A 435 -12.92 -18.39 -3.01
CA ARG A 435 -12.41 -17.54 -4.08
C ARG A 435 -11.01 -17.98 -4.51
N MET A 436 -10.81 -18.13 -5.81
CA MET A 436 -9.50 -18.24 -6.46
C MET A 436 -9.49 -17.36 -7.71
N ASP A 437 -8.83 -16.21 -7.62
CA ASP A 437 -8.69 -15.28 -8.75
C ASP A 437 -7.76 -15.86 -9.84
N SER A 438 -7.93 -15.40 -11.08
CA SER A 438 -7.18 -15.90 -12.24
C SER A 438 -5.66 -15.65 -12.14
N PHE A 439 -5.25 -14.51 -11.59
CA PHE A 439 -3.85 -14.13 -11.37
C PHE A 439 -3.07 -15.12 -10.49
N VAL A 440 -3.74 -15.97 -9.71
CA VAL A 440 -3.04 -17.00 -8.92
C VAL A 440 -2.29 -17.96 -9.84
N LEU A 441 -2.91 -18.31 -10.98
CA LEU A 441 -2.29 -19.13 -12.02
C LEU A 441 -1.35 -18.31 -12.90
N ALA A 442 -1.75 -17.10 -13.29
CA ALA A 442 -1.00 -16.27 -14.23
C ALA A 442 0.24 -15.63 -13.61
N GLU A 443 0.23 -15.31 -12.32
CA GLU A 443 1.28 -14.53 -11.68
C GLU A 443 1.93 -15.27 -10.51
N THR A 444 1.16 -15.59 -9.45
CA THR A 444 1.70 -16.11 -8.19
C THR A 444 2.52 -17.39 -8.40
N PHE A 445 1.97 -18.36 -9.13
CA PHE A 445 2.70 -19.60 -9.46
C PHE A 445 3.75 -19.41 -10.55
N LYS A 446 3.55 -18.46 -11.47
CA LYS A 446 4.52 -18.11 -12.52
C LYS A 446 5.81 -17.55 -11.91
N TYR A 447 5.73 -16.54 -11.04
CA TYR A 447 6.88 -15.98 -10.36
C TYR A 447 7.58 -17.00 -9.45
N LEU A 448 6.83 -17.86 -8.74
CA LEU A 448 7.43 -18.96 -7.97
C LEU A 448 8.19 -19.95 -8.85
N TYR A 449 7.62 -20.35 -9.98
CA TYR A 449 8.27 -21.28 -10.91
C TYR A 449 9.54 -20.66 -11.53
N MET A 450 9.45 -19.39 -11.95
CA MET A 450 10.57 -18.65 -12.53
C MET A 450 11.68 -18.34 -11.51
N LEU A 451 11.35 -18.05 -10.25
CA LEU A 451 12.32 -17.82 -9.18
C LEU A 451 13.24 -19.03 -8.99
N PHE A 452 12.66 -20.23 -8.95
CA PHE A 452 13.43 -21.46 -8.80
C PHE A 452 13.99 -22.01 -10.11
N GLY A 453 13.63 -21.47 -11.28
CA GLY A 453 14.19 -21.85 -12.58
C GLY A 453 15.53 -21.19 -12.91
N GLU A 454 16.44 -21.94 -13.54
CA GLU A 454 17.58 -21.34 -14.26
C GLU A 454 17.17 -21.06 -15.72
N ASP A 455 17.76 -20.04 -16.34
CA ASP A 455 17.38 -19.58 -17.70
C ASP A 455 17.50 -20.68 -18.76
N LYS A 456 18.49 -21.56 -18.60
CA LYS A 456 18.73 -22.70 -19.51
C LYS A 456 17.62 -23.76 -19.46
N ASP A 457 16.85 -23.79 -18.37
CA ASP A 457 15.82 -24.80 -18.17
C ASP A 457 14.42 -24.31 -18.58
N LEU A 458 14.32 -23.05 -19.01
CA LEU A 458 13.09 -22.46 -19.52
C LEU A 458 13.08 -22.56 -21.05
N PRO A 459 11.91 -22.79 -21.66
CA PRO A 459 11.81 -22.94 -23.12
C PRO A 459 12.01 -21.61 -23.87
N ILE A 460 11.92 -20.49 -23.17
CA ILE A 460 12.14 -19.15 -23.73
C ILE A 460 13.21 -18.40 -22.94
N LYS A 461 13.89 -17.48 -23.62
CA LYS A 461 14.82 -16.55 -22.99
C LYS A 461 14.03 -15.37 -22.42
N LEU A 462 13.96 -15.28 -21.11
CA LEU A 462 13.18 -14.26 -20.41
C LEU A 462 13.65 -12.82 -20.69
N GLU A 463 14.93 -12.65 -21.02
CA GLU A 463 15.56 -11.37 -21.35
C GLU A 463 15.08 -10.75 -22.67
N ASP A 464 14.46 -11.55 -23.55
CA ASP A 464 13.89 -11.07 -24.81
C ASP A 464 12.46 -10.48 -24.62
N TYR A 465 11.93 -10.49 -23.41
CA TYR A 465 10.55 -10.12 -23.10
C TYR A 465 10.47 -9.12 -21.93
N VAL A 466 9.42 -8.30 -21.95
CA VAL A 466 8.94 -7.54 -20.80
C VAL A 466 7.66 -8.18 -20.27
N LEU A 467 7.55 -8.29 -18.96
CA LEU A 467 6.33 -8.74 -18.29
C LEU A 467 5.37 -7.56 -18.12
N THR A 468 4.11 -7.71 -18.47
CA THR A 468 3.06 -6.73 -18.13
C THR A 468 2.77 -6.73 -16.62
N THR A 469 1.78 -5.95 -16.18
CA THR A 469 1.34 -5.92 -14.77
C THR A 469 0.67 -7.23 -14.35
N GLU A 470 0.11 -8.01 -15.30
CA GLU A 470 -0.46 -9.35 -15.05
C GLU A 470 0.54 -10.47 -15.41
N ALA A 471 1.84 -10.17 -15.34
CA ALA A 471 2.94 -11.07 -15.70
C ALA A 471 2.86 -11.72 -17.09
N HIS A 472 2.23 -11.06 -18.08
CA HIS A 472 2.19 -11.56 -19.45
C HIS A 472 3.42 -11.16 -20.26
N PHE A 473 3.90 -12.05 -21.12
CA PHE A 473 5.11 -11.82 -21.92
C PHE A 473 4.80 -11.01 -23.18
N LEU A 474 5.43 -9.84 -23.31
CA LEU A 474 5.48 -9.07 -24.55
C LEU A 474 6.93 -8.98 -25.05
N PRO A 475 7.20 -9.24 -26.34
CA PRO A 475 8.57 -9.35 -26.81
C PRO A 475 9.18 -7.97 -27.05
N LEU A 476 10.44 -7.79 -26.66
CA LEU A 476 11.18 -6.54 -26.87
C LEU A 476 11.45 -6.25 -28.36
N SER A 477 11.30 -7.25 -29.24
CA SER A 477 11.33 -7.07 -30.69
C SER A 477 10.22 -6.15 -31.23
N LEU A 478 9.19 -5.87 -30.42
CA LEU A 478 8.21 -4.84 -30.74
C LEU A 478 8.83 -3.44 -30.72
N ALA A 479 9.95 -3.21 -30.02
CA ALA A 479 10.70 -1.96 -30.07
C ALA A 479 11.27 -1.76 -31.49
N THR A 480 10.54 -1.09 -32.36
CA THR A 480 11.05 -0.74 -33.69
C THR A 480 12.03 0.43 -33.58
N ASP A 481 13.28 0.21 -34.06
CA ASP A 481 14.19 1.28 -34.50
C ASP A 481 13.39 2.25 -35.37
N GLY A 482 13.13 3.46 -34.85
CA GLY A 482 12.35 4.48 -35.52
C GLY A 482 12.98 4.87 -36.86
N LYS A 483 12.58 4.20 -37.95
CA LYS A 483 12.88 4.68 -39.31
C LYS A 483 11.78 5.54 -39.91
N ASN A 484 10.66 5.76 -39.23
CA ASN A 484 9.61 6.71 -39.68
C ASN A 484 8.79 7.30 -38.51
N GLY A 485 9.40 7.45 -37.33
CA GLY A 485 8.79 8.26 -36.27
C GLY A 485 9.11 9.73 -36.54
N SER A 486 8.10 10.55 -36.87
CA SER A 486 8.30 11.99 -36.86
C SER A 486 8.71 12.39 -35.44
N TYR A 487 9.99 12.72 -35.26
CA TYR A 487 10.47 13.37 -34.04
C TYR A 487 9.71 14.69 -33.92
N LEU A 488 8.63 14.69 -33.13
CA LEU A 488 8.11 15.90 -32.55
C LEU A 488 9.23 16.40 -31.63
N SER A 489 10.00 17.36 -32.13
CA SER A 489 10.96 18.15 -31.37
C SER A 489 10.24 18.70 -30.13
N ILE A 490 10.42 18.01 -29.01
CA ILE A 490 10.18 18.56 -27.69
C ILE A 490 11.53 19.17 -27.32
N THR A 491 11.58 20.50 -27.22
CA THR A 491 12.65 21.20 -26.49
C THR A 491 12.63 20.71 -25.05
N ILE A 492 13.45 19.71 -24.78
CA ILE A 492 13.85 19.31 -23.43
C ILE A 492 14.91 20.34 -23.02
N ASP A 493 14.79 20.94 -21.84
CA ASP A 493 15.86 21.81 -21.31
C ASP A 493 17.13 20.96 -21.17
N ASP A 494 18.15 21.30 -21.96
CA ASP A 494 19.42 20.58 -22.12
C ASP A 494 20.27 20.48 -20.83
N GLU A 495 19.84 21.08 -19.71
CA GLU A 495 20.60 21.04 -18.46
C GLU A 495 20.47 19.72 -17.67
N ASP A 496 19.47 18.87 -17.99
CA ASP A 496 19.27 17.60 -17.28
C ASP A 496 19.91 16.38 -18.00
N GLU A 497 20.22 16.43 -19.31
CA GLU A 497 20.74 15.27 -20.07
C GLU A 497 22.11 14.76 -19.56
N ASP A 498 23.01 15.67 -19.18
CA ASP A 498 24.41 15.33 -18.85
C ASP A 498 24.57 14.54 -17.54
N LYS A 499 23.52 14.45 -16.73
CA LYS A 499 23.55 13.69 -15.46
C LYS A 499 23.29 12.19 -15.67
N TYR A 500 22.63 11.80 -16.76
CA TYR A 500 22.12 10.44 -16.95
C TYR A 500 23.03 9.53 -17.79
N ARG A 501 24.04 10.10 -18.46
CA ARG A 501 25.04 9.32 -19.22
C ARG A 501 26.08 8.57 -18.36
N LYS A 502 25.97 8.61 -17.02
CA LYS A 502 26.99 8.06 -16.09
C LYS A 502 26.49 7.02 -15.08
N THR A 503 25.26 6.52 -15.20
CA THR A 503 24.76 5.49 -14.27
C THR A 503 24.85 4.11 -14.90
N CYS A 504 26.06 3.59 -15.07
CA CYS A 504 26.22 2.14 -15.05
C CYS A 504 26.02 1.70 -13.59
N PRO A 505 25.06 0.80 -13.29
CA PRO A 505 24.91 0.29 -11.94
C PRO A 505 26.22 -0.42 -11.57
N ASN A 506 26.92 0.11 -10.57
CA ASN A 506 28.11 -0.53 -10.05
C ASN A 506 27.65 -1.72 -9.20
N THR A 507 27.37 -2.86 -9.84
CA THR A 507 26.90 -4.10 -9.20
C THR A 507 27.87 -4.62 -8.12
N ALA A 508 29.13 -4.17 -8.14
CA ALA A 508 30.17 -4.56 -7.21
C ALA A 508 30.07 -3.92 -5.80
N SER A 509 29.20 -2.93 -5.57
CA SER A 509 29.17 -2.18 -4.29
C SER A 509 27.99 -2.51 -3.35
N LEU A 510 26.95 -3.19 -3.83
CA LEU A 510 25.73 -3.45 -3.04
C LEU A 510 25.68 -4.91 -2.59
N VAL A 511 26.40 -5.22 -1.51
CA VAL A 511 26.13 -6.47 -0.80
C VAL A 511 24.77 -6.32 -0.13
N ALA A 512 23.71 -6.88 -0.71
CA ALA A 512 22.34 -6.82 -0.18
C ALA A 512 22.28 -7.25 1.31
N GLU A 513 23.13 -8.20 1.71
CA GLU A 513 23.32 -8.60 3.11
C GLU A 513 23.64 -7.40 4.04
N LYS A 514 24.49 -6.46 3.61
CA LYS A 514 24.86 -5.28 4.42
C LYS A 514 23.70 -4.31 4.62
N VAL A 515 22.75 -4.25 3.68
CA VAL A 515 21.55 -3.42 3.79
C VAL A 515 20.52 -4.10 4.71
N ARG A 516 20.42 -5.44 4.66
CA ARG A 516 19.49 -6.21 5.50
C ARG A 516 19.93 -6.32 6.97
N GLN A 517 21.24 -6.43 7.24
CA GLN A 517 21.78 -6.57 8.60
C GLN A 517 21.21 -5.59 9.64
N PRO A 518 21.18 -4.26 9.41
CA PRO A 518 20.61 -3.32 10.36
C PRO A 518 19.09 -3.48 10.53
N MET A 519 18.38 -3.99 9.51
CA MET A 519 16.93 -4.14 9.57
C MET A 519 16.47 -5.43 10.23
N ARG A 520 17.28 -6.50 10.24
CA ARG A 520 17.03 -7.71 11.03
C ARG A 520 16.84 -7.40 12.52
N GLN A 521 17.41 -6.29 13.00
CA GLN A 521 17.30 -5.84 14.39
C GLN A 521 16.00 -5.09 14.71
N MET A 522 15.18 -4.67 13.73
CA MET A 522 13.90 -4.00 14.01
C MET A 522 12.91 -4.89 14.78
N LEU A 523 13.06 -6.22 14.68
CA LEU A 523 12.29 -7.21 15.45
C LEU A 523 13.12 -7.95 16.51
N GLY A 524 14.36 -7.51 16.76
CA GLY A 524 15.32 -8.17 17.65
C GLY A 524 15.13 -7.84 19.13
N SER A 525 14.13 -8.45 19.78
CA SER A 525 14.11 -8.86 21.23
C SER A 525 12.69 -9.12 21.77
N THR A 526 11.63 -8.86 21.01
CA THR A 526 10.23 -8.93 21.51
C THR A 526 9.33 -9.91 20.76
N ALA A 527 9.83 -10.61 19.73
CA ALA A 527 9.03 -11.49 18.85
C ALA A 527 8.50 -12.80 19.48
N ALA A 528 8.57 -12.96 20.80
CA ALA A 528 7.99 -14.11 21.50
C ALA A 528 7.27 -13.70 22.80
N ARG A 529 6.40 -12.68 22.77
CA ARG A 529 5.37 -12.52 23.80
C ARG A 529 4.05 -12.01 23.20
N PRO A 530 2.88 -12.61 23.53
CA PRO A 530 1.59 -11.96 23.27
C PRO A 530 1.58 -10.59 23.95
N PRO A 531 0.79 -9.63 23.43
CA PRO A 531 0.88 -8.23 23.83
C PRO A 531 0.77 -8.13 25.35
N ALA A 532 1.87 -7.74 25.99
CA ALA A 532 1.83 -7.35 27.37
C ALA A 532 0.94 -6.10 27.41
N ARG A 533 -0.23 -6.22 28.06
CA ARG A 533 -0.85 -5.08 28.74
C ARG A 533 0.29 -4.26 29.34
N LEU A 534 0.34 -2.97 29.00
CA LEU A 534 1.30 -1.98 29.51
C LEU A 534 1.65 -2.34 30.95
N ARG A 535 2.86 -2.88 31.15
CA ARG A 535 3.38 -3.08 32.50
C ARG A 535 3.83 -1.70 33.01
N PRO A 536 3.72 -1.44 34.32
CA PRO A 536 4.20 -0.19 34.91
C PRO A 536 5.68 0.00 34.59
N LEU A 537 6.14 1.24 34.41
CA LEU A 537 7.55 1.59 34.32
C LEU A 537 8.29 1.03 35.55
N ASN A 538 8.90 -0.14 35.41
CA ASN A 538 9.70 -0.79 36.46
C ASN A 538 11.07 -1.25 35.95
N ASP A 539 11.49 -0.85 34.73
CA ASP A 539 12.87 -1.06 34.30
C ASP A 539 13.75 0.09 34.84
N PRO A 540 14.69 -0.18 35.77
CA PRO A 540 15.54 0.85 36.37
C PRO A 540 16.35 1.63 35.34
N ARG A 541 16.63 1.03 34.17
CA ARG A 541 17.42 1.64 33.11
C ARG A 541 16.70 2.80 32.42
N HIS A 542 15.38 2.71 32.30
CA HIS A 542 14.58 3.79 31.70
C HIS A 542 14.44 4.98 32.65
N ILE A 543 14.32 4.72 33.95
CA ILE A 543 14.31 5.77 34.98
C ILE A 543 15.68 6.46 35.03
N HIS A 544 16.78 5.71 34.88
CA HIS A 544 18.12 6.28 34.83
C HIS A 544 18.34 7.16 33.59
N ALA A 545 17.87 6.72 32.42
CA ALA A 545 17.95 7.50 31.19
C ALA A 545 17.14 8.81 31.26
N LEU A 546 15.94 8.77 31.85
CA LEU A 546 15.15 9.97 32.10
C LEU A 546 15.87 10.92 33.09
N SER A 547 16.47 10.36 34.14
CA SER A 547 17.28 11.14 35.08
C SER A 547 18.51 11.78 34.43
N ASP A 548 19.19 11.07 33.52
CA ASP A 548 20.35 11.61 32.78
C ASP A 548 19.95 12.80 31.89
N MET A 549 18.72 12.80 31.37
CA MET A 549 18.11 13.92 30.63
C MET A 549 17.50 15.02 31.52
N GLY A 550 17.64 14.91 32.85
CA GLY A 550 17.11 15.89 33.81
C GLY A 550 15.60 15.78 34.06
N ILE A 551 15.00 14.62 33.79
CA ILE A 551 13.58 14.33 34.02
C ILE A 551 13.42 13.38 35.22
N SER A 552 12.79 13.88 36.27
CA SER A 552 12.43 13.10 37.45
C SER A 552 11.01 12.56 37.35
N VAL A 553 10.83 11.30 37.76
CA VAL A 553 9.54 10.58 37.69
C VAL A 553 9.00 10.45 39.11
N LEU A 554 7.93 11.19 39.42
CA LEU A 554 7.24 11.13 40.71
C LEU A 554 5.97 10.29 40.57
N THR A 555 5.78 9.33 41.48
CA THR A 555 4.53 8.56 41.56
C THR A 555 3.66 9.17 42.66
N LEU A 556 2.46 9.60 42.30
CA LEU A 556 1.48 10.12 43.22
C LEU A 556 0.77 8.96 43.96
N PRO A 557 0.19 9.20 45.15
CA PRO A 557 -0.49 8.17 45.95
C PRO A 557 -1.69 7.50 45.24
N ASP A 558 -2.21 8.13 44.20
CA ASP A 558 -3.32 7.65 43.36
C ASP A 558 -2.86 6.78 42.17
N GLY A 559 -1.55 6.49 42.07
CA GLY A 559 -0.96 5.69 40.99
C GLY A 559 -0.65 6.46 39.71
N ARG A 560 -0.88 7.78 39.67
CA ARG A 560 -0.47 8.62 38.53
C ARG A 560 1.03 8.92 38.58
N VAL A 561 1.63 9.05 37.40
CA VAL A 561 3.06 9.35 37.23
C VAL A 561 3.20 10.78 36.73
N GLN A 562 3.89 11.62 37.50
CA GLN A 562 4.21 12.99 37.15
C GLN A 562 5.68 13.08 36.73
N LEU A 563 5.94 13.66 35.57
CA LEU A 563 7.29 13.92 35.06
C LEU A 563 7.66 15.37 35.33
N LEU A 564 8.79 15.59 36.00
CA LEU A 564 9.27 16.91 36.36
C LEU A 564 10.67 17.13 35.80
N TYR A 565 10.80 18.10 34.90
CA TYR A 565 12.03 18.39 34.17
C TYR A 565 12.79 19.56 34.80
N THR A 566 14.07 19.34 35.13
CA THR A 566 14.97 20.36 35.67
C THR A 566 16.31 20.31 34.94
N ILE A 567 16.66 21.40 34.25
CA ILE A 567 17.88 21.52 33.43
C ILE A 567 19.15 21.19 34.25
N ASN A 568 19.22 21.66 35.50
CA ASN A 568 20.39 21.47 36.36
C ASN A 568 20.58 20.02 36.85
N THR A 569 19.58 19.16 36.68
CA THR A 569 19.66 17.74 37.06
C THR A 569 20.09 16.85 35.89
N ALA A 570 20.18 17.40 34.68
CA ALA A 570 20.67 16.68 33.52
C ALA A 570 22.19 16.50 33.58
N LYS A 571 22.68 15.38 33.04
CA LYS A 571 24.10 15.01 33.06
C LYS A 571 24.97 15.91 32.17
N SER A 572 24.41 16.41 31.06
CA SER A 572 25.08 17.33 30.16
C SER A 572 24.10 18.33 29.55
N VAL A 573 24.64 19.41 28.98
CA VAL A 573 23.84 20.43 28.26
C VAL A 573 23.11 19.83 27.06
N LYS A 574 23.71 18.80 26.43
CA LYS A 574 23.08 18.06 25.31
C LYS A 574 21.91 17.20 25.81
N ASP A 575 22.10 16.47 26.91
CA ASP A 575 21.05 15.62 27.49
C ASP A 575 19.89 16.47 28.04
N ALA A 576 20.18 17.68 28.52
CA ALA A 576 19.16 18.65 28.91
C ALA A 576 18.30 19.07 27.70
N ALA A 577 18.90 19.32 26.54
CA ALA A 577 18.17 19.68 25.32
C ALA A 577 17.30 18.51 24.80
N GLU A 578 17.79 17.28 24.91
CA GLU A 578 17.03 16.06 24.59
C GLU A 578 15.86 15.88 25.58
N GLY A 579 16.07 16.07 26.88
CA GLY A 579 15.02 16.03 27.90
C GLY A 579 13.93 17.09 27.69
N LEU A 580 14.29 18.30 27.26
CA LEU A 580 13.31 19.35 26.92
C LEU A 580 12.47 18.96 25.69
N THR A 581 13.11 18.33 24.70
CA THR A 581 12.43 17.86 23.48
C THR A 581 11.45 16.74 23.82
N PHE A 582 11.87 15.80 24.67
CA PHE A 582 11.02 14.74 25.20
C PHE A 582 9.79 15.29 25.94
N MET A 583 9.95 16.30 26.81
CA MET A 583 8.81 16.93 27.51
C MET A 583 7.86 17.64 26.56
N LYS A 584 8.37 18.30 25.51
CA LYS A 584 7.55 18.93 24.46
C LYS A 584 6.75 17.91 23.67
N GLU A 585 7.37 16.78 23.32
CA GLU A 585 6.66 15.69 22.65
C GLU A 585 5.61 15.09 23.57
N MET A 586 5.93 14.77 24.82
CA MET A 586 4.96 14.20 25.78
C MET A 586 3.75 15.14 26.00
N PHE A 587 3.99 16.45 26.06
CA PHE A 587 2.93 17.45 26.11
C PHE A 587 2.09 17.49 24.82
N LYS A 588 2.73 17.35 23.66
CA LYS A 588 2.05 17.22 22.36
C LYS A 588 1.21 15.95 22.30
N TRP A 589 1.69 14.82 22.81
CA TRP A 589 0.95 13.55 22.87
C TRP A 589 -0.27 13.63 23.79
N ASN A 590 -0.17 14.32 24.93
CA ASN A 590 -1.32 14.56 25.80
C ASN A 590 -2.37 15.46 25.13
N THR A 591 -1.95 16.48 24.39
CA THR A 591 -2.87 17.38 23.67
C THR A 591 -3.46 16.75 22.39
N LEU A 592 -2.80 15.76 21.80
CA LEU A 592 -3.29 15.01 20.63
C LEU A 592 -4.38 13.97 20.99
N SER A 593 -4.41 13.49 22.24
CA SER A 593 -5.39 12.49 22.69
C SER A 593 -6.86 12.93 22.59
N ASP A 594 -7.12 14.24 22.62
CA ASP A 594 -8.48 14.79 22.55
C ASP A 594 -8.97 15.14 21.12
N SER A 595 -8.11 15.05 20.09
CA SER A 595 -8.45 15.58 18.74
C SER A 595 -8.28 14.62 17.55
N GLU A 596 -7.68 13.43 17.73
CA GLU A 596 -7.28 12.56 16.60
C GLU A 596 -8.17 11.33 16.30
N ASN A 597 -9.38 11.20 16.84
CA ASN A 597 -10.26 10.10 16.42
C ASN A 597 -11.17 10.41 15.22
N GLY A 598 -11.25 11.67 14.75
CA GLY A 598 -12.18 12.05 13.67
C GLY A 598 -13.67 11.80 13.99
N VAL A 599 -13.97 11.39 15.22
CA VAL A 599 -15.31 11.13 15.74
C VAL A 599 -15.87 12.44 16.29
N VAL A 600 -16.96 12.93 15.70
CA VAL A 600 -17.73 14.05 16.26
C VAL A 600 -18.46 13.53 17.49
N ALA A 601 -17.93 13.80 18.68
CA ALA A 601 -18.51 13.31 19.92
C ALA A 601 -19.96 13.78 20.10
N ALA A 602 -20.84 12.86 20.50
CA ALA A 602 -22.20 13.17 20.92
C ALA A 602 -22.20 13.59 22.40
N GLY A 603 -23.12 14.47 22.77
CA GLY A 603 -23.39 14.86 24.15
C GLY A 603 -24.80 14.45 24.53
N VAL A 604 -24.93 13.80 25.69
CA VAL A 604 -26.22 13.48 26.32
C VAL A 604 -26.39 14.38 27.53
N LYS A 605 -27.29 15.37 27.45
CA LYS A 605 -27.63 16.22 28.59
C LYS A 605 -28.67 15.52 29.46
N VAL A 606 -28.28 15.25 30.71
CA VAL A 606 -29.10 14.67 31.78
C VAL A 606 -29.14 15.71 32.91
N ASN A 607 -30.29 16.34 33.16
CA ASN A 607 -30.41 17.49 34.08
C ASN A 607 -29.40 18.61 33.69
N GLU A 608 -28.52 19.02 34.61
CA GLU A 608 -27.46 20.02 34.36
C GLU A 608 -26.11 19.41 33.93
N ARG A 609 -26.00 18.08 33.80
CA ARG A 609 -24.75 17.41 33.43
C ARG A 609 -24.78 16.98 31.96
N ILE A 610 -23.68 17.21 31.26
CA ILE A 610 -23.49 16.77 29.87
C ILE A 610 -22.53 15.57 29.89
N LEU A 611 -23.03 14.42 29.45
CA LEU A 611 -22.26 13.18 29.35
C LEU A 611 -21.74 13.04 27.91
N PRO A 612 -20.41 12.93 27.70
CA PRO A 612 -19.85 12.67 26.38
C PRO A 612 -20.09 11.20 25.98
N GLY A 613 -20.42 10.99 24.70
CA GLY A 613 -20.73 9.68 24.14
C GLY A 613 -20.26 9.52 22.70
N GLY A 614 -20.11 8.27 22.29
CA GLY A 614 -19.74 7.89 20.93
C GLY A 614 -20.96 7.91 20.00
N PRO A 615 -20.92 8.56 18.82
CA PRO A 615 -22.03 8.48 17.85
C PRO A 615 -22.06 7.13 17.12
N GLY A 616 -23.18 6.79 16.49
CA GLY A 616 -23.21 5.75 15.46
C GLY A 616 -22.74 6.27 14.10
N HIS A 617 -21.97 5.47 13.35
CA HIS A 617 -21.66 5.71 11.93
C HIS A 617 -22.73 5.09 11.00
N PHE A 618 -23.93 4.89 11.53
CA PHE A 618 -25.08 4.31 10.86
C PHE A 618 -26.32 4.98 11.43
N GLY A 619 -27.41 5.00 10.66
CA GLY A 619 -28.57 5.80 11.02
C GLY A 619 -28.38 7.28 10.73
N LYS A 620 -29.24 8.11 11.33
CA LYS A 620 -29.18 9.56 11.17
C LYS A 620 -27.99 10.14 11.94
N ASP A 621 -27.15 10.91 11.26
CA ASP A 621 -25.99 11.56 11.87
C ASP A 621 -26.37 12.57 12.95
N ILE A 622 -25.60 12.56 14.05
CA ILE A 622 -25.70 13.54 15.14
C ILE A 622 -24.63 14.61 14.87
N SER A 623 -24.90 15.52 13.93
CA SER A 623 -23.99 16.61 13.57
C SER A 623 -24.69 17.97 13.53
N GLY A 624 -23.97 19.04 13.91
CA GLY A 624 -24.45 20.42 13.79
C GLY A 624 -25.41 20.89 14.90
N SER A 625 -26.53 21.50 14.50
CA SER A 625 -27.52 22.11 15.40
C SER A 625 -28.68 21.18 15.78
N ASP A 626 -28.73 19.97 15.23
CA ASP A 626 -29.82 19.03 15.48
C ASP A 626 -29.86 18.61 16.95
N ARG A 627 -31.07 18.52 17.49
CA ARG A 627 -31.34 18.13 18.89
C ARG A 627 -32.45 17.10 18.93
N PHE A 628 -32.16 15.98 19.57
CA PHE A 628 -33.13 14.93 19.83
C PHE A 628 -33.53 15.03 21.29
N THR A 629 -34.84 15.21 21.55
CA THR A 629 -35.38 15.24 22.90
C THR A 629 -36.38 14.10 23.10
N GLY A 630 -36.29 13.40 24.22
CA GLY A 630 -37.11 12.23 24.47
C GLY A 630 -36.85 11.56 25.81
N THR A 631 -37.79 10.71 26.23
CA THR A 631 -37.69 9.95 27.48
C THR A 631 -37.00 8.60 27.21
N PRO A 632 -35.98 8.21 27.99
CA PRO A 632 -35.30 6.92 27.85
C PRO A 632 -36.12 5.80 28.48
N VAL A 633 -36.20 4.65 27.79
CA VAL A 633 -36.87 3.43 28.26
C VAL A 633 -35.97 2.23 28.01
N ALA A 634 -35.80 1.37 29.02
CA ALA A 634 -35.04 0.14 28.87
C ALA A 634 -35.79 -0.87 27.99
N VAL A 635 -35.08 -1.50 27.07
CA VAL A 635 -35.64 -2.51 26.18
C VAL A 635 -35.68 -3.90 26.84
N ASP A 636 -36.61 -4.75 26.42
CA ASP A 636 -36.71 -6.15 26.87
C ASP A 636 -36.68 -7.10 25.67
N PRO A 637 -35.67 -7.97 25.52
CA PRO A 637 -34.53 -8.19 26.43
C PRO A 637 -33.51 -7.05 26.40
N ILE A 638 -32.85 -6.81 27.54
CA ILE A 638 -31.98 -5.65 27.78
C ILE A 638 -30.80 -5.51 26.81
N ASP A 639 -30.40 -6.57 26.13
CA ASP A 639 -29.34 -6.54 25.13
C ASP A 639 -29.85 -6.27 23.70
N ALA A 640 -31.15 -6.19 23.46
CA ALA A 640 -31.75 -6.01 22.13
C ALA A 640 -31.22 -6.95 21.03
N CYS A 641 -30.70 -8.14 21.39
CA CYS A 641 -30.16 -9.07 20.40
C CYS A 641 -31.25 -9.93 19.72
N THR A 642 -32.44 -9.99 20.31
CA THR A 642 -33.65 -10.56 19.72
C THR A 642 -34.74 -9.49 19.60
N PRO A 643 -35.82 -9.74 18.82
CA PRO A 643 -36.92 -8.79 18.69
C PRO A 643 -37.47 -8.36 20.05
N ILE A 644 -37.67 -7.04 20.21
CA ILE A 644 -38.08 -6.43 21.47
C ILE A 644 -39.53 -6.79 21.80
N VAL A 645 -39.76 -7.18 23.05
CA VAL A 645 -41.06 -7.63 23.57
C VAL A 645 -41.91 -6.42 24.02
N ASN A 646 -41.32 -5.44 24.69
CA ASN A 646 -42.00 -4.26 25.23
C ASN A 646 -42.18 -3.12 24.19
N LYS A 647 -42.63 -3.44 22.98
CA LYS A 647 -42.77 -2.47 21.87
C LYS A 647 -43.65 -1.27 22.21
N ASN A 648 -44.74 -1.50 22.94
CA ASN A 648 -45.69 -0.43 23.31
C ASN A 648 -45.07 0.63 24.24
N ASP A 649 -44.05 0.26 25.02
CA ASP A 649 -43.40 1.16 25.97
C ASP A 649 -42.32 2.03 25.32
N ILE A 650 -41.78 1.58 24.17
CA ILE A 650 -40.68 2.21 23.43
C ILE A 650 -41.18 3.09 22.28
N ALA A 651 -42.36 2.82 21.73
CA ALA A 651 -42.92 3.59 20.63
C ALA A 651 -42.91 5.10 20.92
N GLY A 652 -42.19 5.88 20.11
CA GLY A 652 -42.03 7.33 20.26
C GLY A 652 -41.01 7.79 21.30
N LYS A 653 -40.28 6.88 21.96
CA LYS A 653 -39.31 7.15 23.03
C LYS A 653 -37.90 6.68 22.66
N PHE A 654 -36.92 6.97 23.52
CA PHE A 654 -35.53 6.54 23.31
C PHE A 654 -35.34 5.12 23.87
N GLY A 655 -34.90 4.19 23.02
CA GLY A 655 -34.63 2.81 23.42
C GLY A 655 -33.25 2.67 24.03
N MET A 656 -33.15 2.16 25.26
CA MET A 656 -31.89 1.95 25.97
C MET A 656 -31.56 0.47 26.07
N ALA A 657 -30.41 0.07 25.49
CA ALA A 657 -29.93 -1.31 25.48
C ALA A 657 -28.50 -1.40 26.03
N ILE A 658 -28.12 -2.58 26.54
CA ILE A 658 -26.77 -2.87 27.00
C ILE A 658 -25.97 -3.57 25.90
N ARG A 659 -24.66 -3.32 25.86
CA ARG A 659 -23.72 -4.04 25.02
C ARG A 659 -23.81 -5.56 25.28
N GLY A 660 -23.96 -6.33 24.20
CA GLY A 660 -24.19 -7.78 24.24
C GLY A 660 -23.40 -8.49 23.15
N GLN A 661 -23.86 -9.68 22.75
CA GLN A 661 -23.15 -10.55 21.79
C GLN A 661 -23.42 -10.18 20.31
N CYS A 662 -24.48 -9.44 20.02
CA CYS A 662 -24.86 -8.98 18.68
C CYS A 662 -24.27 -7.59 18.34
N THR A 663 -24.27 -7.24 17.05
CA THR A 663 -23.72 -5.96 16.55
C THR A 663 -24.54 -4.76 17.01
N PHE A 664 -23.91 -3.57 17.05
CA PHE A 664 -24.61 -2.32 17.40
C PHE A 664 -25.75 -2.00 16.43
N ALA A 665 -25.50 -2.14 15.12
CA ALA A 665 -26.51 -1.96 14.08
C ALA A 665 -27.74 -2.85 14.30
N GLN A 666 -27.54 -4.13 14.64
CA GLN A 666 -28.65 -5.05 14.91
C GLN A 666 -29.50 -4.64 16.12
N LYS A 667 -28.87 -4.14 17.19
CA LYS A 667 -29.59 -3.62 18.37
C LYS A 667 -30.47 -2.43 17.99
N VAL A 668 -29.89 -1.48 17.26
CA VAL A 668 -30.59 -0.25 16.84
C VAL A 668 -31.72 -0.58 15.86
N ARG A 669 -31.54 -1.57 14.98
CA ARG A 669 -32.58 -2.09 14.09
C ARG A 669 -33.78 -2.64 14.86
N HIS A 670 -33.57 -3.46 15.88
CA HIS A 670 -34.67 -3.95 16.71
C HIS A 670 -35.37 -2.83 17.51
N ILE A 671 -34.63 -1.81 17.95
CA ILE A 671 -35.19 -0.61 18.60
C ILE A 671 -36.07 0.18 17.62
N GLN A 672 -35.61 0.34 16.37
CA GLN A 672 -36.37 0.97 15.31
C GLN A 672 -37.65 0.19 14.95
N GLU A 673 -37.57 -1.13 14.82
CA GLU A 673 -38.73 -2.01 14.59
C GLU A 673 -39.74 -1.99 15.76
N ALA A 674 -39.30 -1.64 16.96
CA ALA A 674 -40.15 -1.41 18.12
C ALA A 674 -40.75 0.01 18.18
N GLY A 675 -40.43 0.88 17.22
CA GLY A 675 -40.93 2.25 17.13
C GLY A 675 -40.14 3.27 17.94
N GLY A 676 -38.93 2.94 18.38
CA GLY A 676 -38.04 3.87 19.09
C GLY A 676 -37.52 4.96 18.18
N THR A 677 -37.31 6.17 18.70
CA THR A 677 -36.89 7.35 17.92
C THR A 677 -35.38 7.63 17.95
N LEU A 678 -34.66 7.08 18.94
CA LEU A 678 -33.21 7.14 19.10
C LEU A 678 -32.76 5.95 19.96
N ALA A 679 -31.58 5.40 19.69
CA ALA A 679 -31.01 4.31 20.48
C ALA A 679 -29.84 4.77 21.39
N ILE A 680 -29.89 4.39 22.66
CA ILE A 680 -28.82 4.60 23.64
C ILE A 680 -28.22 3.24 24.00
N ILE A 681 -26.95 3.04 23.69
CA ILE A 681 -26.23 1.80 23.99
C ILE A 681 -25.28 2.02 25.16
N LEU A 682 -25.46 1.23 26.21
CA LEU A 682 -24.63 1.28 27.41
C LEU A 682 -23.55 0.20 27.38
N ASP A 683 -22.32 0.58 27.69
CA ASP A 683 -21.21 -0.36 27.83
C ASP A 683 -21.44 -1.34 28.99
N ASN A 684 -20.84 -2.52 28.89
CA ASN A 684 -20.91 -3.57 29.92
C ASN A 684 -19.55 -3.84 30.59
N VAL A 685 -18.51 -3.10 30.21
CA VAL A 685 -17.17 -3.16 30.83
C VAL A 685 -17.20 -2.32 32.11
N LYS A 686 -16.90 -2.91 33.27
CA LYS A 686 -16.85 -2.19 34.54
C LYS A 686 -15.77 -1.10 34.54
N ASP A 687 -16.09 0.04 35.14
CA ASP A 687 -15.20 1.20 35.30
C ASP A 687 -14.74 1.88 34.00
N SER A 688 -15.39 1.58 32.86
CA SER A 688 -15.19 2.36 31.63
C SER A 688 -15.81 3.76 31.77
N SER A 689 -15.04 4.78 31.39
CA SER A 689 -15.45 6.18 31.32
C SER A 689 -14.75 6.86 30.14
N HIS A 690 -15.30 7.98 29.68
CA HIS A 690 -14.65 8.84 28.69
C HIS A 690 -13.27 9.37 29.12
N GLU A 691 -12.99 9.43 30.44
CA GLU A 691 -11.68 9.85 30.96
C GLU A 691 -10.62 8.74 30.90
N THR A 692 -11.05 7.47 30.97
CA THR A 692 -10.17 6.30 31.01
C THR A 692 -10.06 5.59 29.66
N THR A 693 -11.02 5.80 28.77
CA THR A 693 -11.12 5.14 27.47
C THR A 693 -11.48 6.16 26.38
N ALA A 694 -10.73 6.14 25.27
CA ALA A 694 -10.98 7.06 24.16
C ALA A 694 -12.38 6.83 23.54
N LEU A 695 -13.07 7.93 23.22
CA LEU A 695 -14.35 7.90 22.53
C LEU A 695 -14.18 7.30 21.13
N PHE A 696 -15.06 6.37 20.78
CA PHE A 696 -15.12 5.75 19.46
C PHE A 696 -16.54 5.88 18.91
N ALA A 697 -16.69 5.73 17.61
CA ALA A 697 -17.99 5.65 17.00
C ALA A 697 -18.40 4.21 16.71
N MET A 698 -19.68 3.89 16.88
CA MET A 698 -20.20 2.55 16.63
C MET A 698 -20.25 2.28 15.12
N SER A 699 -19.53 1.25 14.65
CA SER A 699 -19.52 0.84 13.26
C SER A 699 -20.82 0.12 12.85
N GLY A 700 -21.30 0.39 11.64
CA GLY A 700 -22.46 -0.28 11.04
C GLY A 700 -22.11 -1.67 10.48
N ASP A 701 -23.13 -2.41 10.06
CA ASP A 701 -23.00 -3.72 9.39
C ASP A 701 -23.05 -3.63 7.84
N GLY A 702 -22.97 -2.42 7.29
CA GLY A 702 -22.95 -2.16 5.84
C GLY A 702 -24.32 -2.19 5.16
N ARG A 703 -25.43 -2.22 5.94
CA ARG A 703 -26.80 -2.12 5.45
C ARG A 703 -27.38 -0.74 5.79
N ASP A 704 -27.99 -0.07 4.82
CA ASP A 704 -28.59 1.27 4.98
C ASP A 704 -30.07 1.21 5.38
N ASP A 705 -30.44 0.34 6.33
CA ASP A 705 -31.82 0.10 6.77
C ASP A 705 -32.16 0.74 8.13
N ILE A 706 -31.21 1.43 8.75
CA ILE A 706 -31.39 2.14 10.01
C ILE A 706 -31.56 3.63 9.71
N GLU A 707 -32.63 4.24 10.21
CA GLU A 707 -32.99 5.64 10.03
C GLU A 707 -32.89 6.45 11.34
N ILE A 708 -32.88 5.79 12.50
CA ILE A 708 -32.79 6.46 13.81
C ILE A 708 -31.34 6.72 14.24
N PRO A 709 -31.04 7.84 14.93
CA PRO A 709 -29.72 8.11 15.49
C PRO A 709 -29.38 7.17 16.66
N ALA A 710 -28.09 6.96 16.91
CA ALA A 710 -27.60 6.12 18.01
C ALA A 710 -26.42 6.77 18.76
N VAL A 711 -26.39 6.60 20.09
CA VAL A 711 -25.32 7.06 20.98
C VAL A 711 -24.85 5.93 21.90
N PHE A 712 -23.54 5.86 22.10
CA PHE A 712 -22.86 4.98 23.03
C PHE A 712 -22.42 5.72 24.30
N LEU A 713 -22.71 5.17 25.47
CA LEU A 713 -22.22 5.66 26.77
C LEU A 713 -21.42 4.57 27.47
N PHE A 714 -20.29 4.96 28.08
CA PHE A 714 -19.49 4.08 28.92
C PHE A 714 -20.20 3.75 30.24
N SER A 715 -19.66 2.79 31.00
CA SER A 715 -20.34 2.23 32.17
C SER A 715 -20.63 3.25 33.27
N GLN A 716 -19.70 4.16 33.58
CA GLN A 716 -19.89 5.17 34.63
C GLN A 716 -20.97 6.20 34.26
N GLU A 717 -20.96 6.67 33.02
CA GLU A 717 -21.97 7.59 32.48
C GLU A 717 -23.33 6.90 32.37
N GLY A 718 -23.34 5.61 31.99
CA GLY A 718 -24.55 4.78 31.95
C GLY A 718 -25.15 4.51 33.33
N GLU A 719 -24.34 4.33 34.37
CA GLU A 719 -24.80 4.19 35.75
C GLU A 719 -25.41 5.49 36.28
N TYR A 720 -24.79 6.64 35.99
CA TYR A 720 -25.37 7.95 36.31
C TYR A 720 -26.74 8.15 35.65
N LEU A 721 -26.87 7.79 34.37
CA LEU A 721 -28.14 7.86 33.66
C LEU A 721 -29.20 6.94 34.28
N LYS A 722 -28.83 5.69 34.62
CA LYS A 722 -29.75 4.74 35.29
C LYS A 722 -30.21 5.25 36.66
N GLN A 723 -29.32 5.86 37.43
CA GLN A 723 -29.67 6.46 38.71
C GLN A 723 -30.65 7.63 38.51
N ALA A 724 -30.38 8.53 37.57
CA ALA A 724 -31.26 9.66 37.25
C ALA A 724 -32.65 9.21 36.79
N MET A 725 -32.75 8.11 36.04
CA MET A 725 -34.02 7.50 35.64
C MET A 725 -34.78 6.86 36.82
N THR A 726 -34.07 6.33 37.81
CA THR A 726 -34.68 5.75 39.02
C THR A 726 -35.25 6.85 39.92
N GLU A 727 -34.56 7.99 40.00
CA GLU A 727 -35.00 9.17 40.75
C GLU A 727 -36.15 9.91 40.05
N ASN A 728 -36.12 10.00 38.71
CA ASN A 728 -37.17 10.61 37.90
C ASN A 728 -37.52 9.74 36.67
N PRO A 729 -38.59 8.92 36.73
CA PRO A 729 -38.96 8.01 35.64
C PRO A 729 -39.47 8.72 34.38
N ASN A 730 -39.78 10.02 34.44
CA ASN A 730 -40.20 10.84 33.29
C ASN A 730 -39.09 11.82 32.84
N ILE A 731 -37.83 11.51 33.12
CA ILE A 731 -36.70 12.36 32.72
C ILE A 731 -36.67 12.56 31.19
N ILE A 732 -36.48 13.82 30.77
CA ILE A 732 -36.33 14.18 29.35
C ILE A 732 -34.84 14.38 29.08
N LEU A 733 -34.30 13.62 28.14
CA LEU A 733 -32.92 13.75 27.70
C LEU A 733 -32.84 14.63 26.46
N THR A 734 -31.75 15.40 26.36
CA THR A 734 -31.40 16.13 25.13
C THR A 734 -30.08 15.58 24.58
N ILE A 735 -30.10 15.09 23.34
CA ILE A 735 -28.94 14.50 22.67
C ILE A 735 -28.60 15.30 21.42
N GLY A 736 -27.31 15.54 21.18
CA GLY A 736 -26.80 16.33 20.05
C GLY A 736 -25.28 16.35 20.02
N GLU A 737 -24.69 17.16 19.13
CA GLU A 737 -23.23 17.30 19.06
C GLU A 737 -22.66 17.93 20.35
N LEU A 738 -21.60 17.32 20.93
CA LEU A 738 -21.04 17.70 22.23
C LEU A 738 -20.58 19.16 22.27
N LYS A 739 -19.87 19.64 21.23
CA LYS A 739 -19.40 21.03 21.13
C LYS A 739 -20.55 22.02 21.07
N SER A 740 -21.61 21.64 20.34
CA SER A 740 -22.81 22.45 20.13
C SER A 740 -23.63 22.60 21.41
N ILE A 741 -23.75 21.52 22.20
CA ILE A 741 -24.45 21.51 23.50
C ILE A 741 -23.66 22.30 24.56
N LYS A 742 -22.33 22.11 24.63
CA LYS A 742 -21.48 22.84 25.58
C LYS A 742 -21.54 24.36 25.35
N LYS A 743 -21.45 24.80 24.10
CA LYS A 743 -21.53 26.22 23.73
C LYS A 743 -22.85 26.88 24.12
N GLN A 744 -23.98 26.16 24.02
CA GLN A 744 -25.28 26.68 24.46
C GLN A 744 -25.44 26.70 25.98
N HIS A 745 -24.85 25.73 26.69
CA HIS A 745 -24.84 25.75 28.14
C HIS A 745 -24.03 26.94 28.68
N GLU A 746 -22.90 27.27 28.05
CA GLU A 746 -22.10 28.45 28.37
C GLU A 746 -22.82 29.77 28.06
N VAL A 747 -23.52 29.87 26.91
CA VAL A 747 -24.29 31.08 26.52
C VAL A 747 -25.60 31.23 27.33
N GLY A 748 -26.17 30.14 27.84
CA GLY A 748 -27.37 30.15 28.68
C GLY A 748 -27.13 30.60 30.12
N CYS A 749 -25.87 30.59 30.57
CA CYS A 749 -25.48 30.95 31.95
C CYS A 749 -25.20 32.46 32.15
N ASP A 750 -25.31 33.29 31.10
CA ASP A 750 -25.15 34.74 31.20
C ASP A 750 -26.42 35.46 31.70
N ASN A 751 -27.57 34.78 31.79
CA ASN A 751 -28.83 35.34 32.30
C ASN A 751 -29.37 34.49 33.47
N ASP A 752 -29.01 34.90 34.68
CA ASP A 752 -29.58 34.58 35.99
C ASP A 752 -29.59 33.12 36.50
N ASN A 753 -28.75 32.92 37.54
CA ASN A 753 -28.77 31.90 38.60
C ASN A 753 -28.61 30.41 38.22
N CYS A 754 -27.34 29.97 38.15
CA CYS A 754 -26.96 28.61 38.55
C CYS A 754 -25.94 28.68 39.69
N GLU A 755 -26.34 28.23 40.89
CA GLU A 755 -25.45 28.05 42.03
C GLU A 755 -24.43 26.94 41.72
N ILE A 756 -23.14 27.31 41.70
CA ILE A 756 -22.04 26.34 41.74
C ILE A 756 -22.01 25.77 43.16
N ILE A 757 -22.59 24.59 43.36
CA ILE A 757 -22.44 23.83 44.60
C ILE A 757 -21.00 23.32 44.68
N THR A 758 -20.24 24.00 45.52
CA THR A 758 -18.90 23.68 46.01
C THR A 758 -18.85 22.31 46.68
N ASN A 759 -17.72 21.60 46.52
CA ASN A 759 -16.84 21.14 47.61
C ASN A 759 -15.64 20.33 47.06
N PRO A 760 -14.48 20.22 47.77
CA PRO A 760 -13.85 21.13 48.71
C PRO A 760 -12.34 21.40 48.41
N ALA A 761 -11.81 22.40 49.13
CA ALA A 761 -10.40 22.78 49.33
C ALA A 761 -9.66 23.50 48.16
N PRO A 762 -9.20 24.76 48.39
CA PRO A 762 -8.46 25.51 47.39
C PRO A 762 -6.98 25.08 47.39
N VAL A 763 -6.46 24.71 46.23
CA VAL A 763 -5.03 24.82 45.94
C VAL A 763 -4.89 26.02 45.02
N GLU A 764 -4.24 27.06 45.53
CA GLU A 764 -3.98 28.31 44.82
C GLU A 764 -3.43 28.05 43.42
N SER A 765 -4.19 28.47 42.41
CA SER A 765 -3.71 28.51 41.03
C SER A 765 -2.71 29.65 40.90
N ASP A 766 -1.45 29.27 40.70
CA ASP A 766 -0.29 30.13 40.59
C ASP A 766 -0.24 30.82 39.21
N ASN A 767 -1.27 31.63 38.89
CA ASN A 767 -1.33 32.41 37.65
C ASN A 767 -0.24 33.49 37.58
N ALA A 768 0.33 33.88 38.73
CA ALA A 768 1.49 34.78 38.80
C ALA A 768 2.80 34.05 38.41
N SER A 769 2.93 32.77 38.73
CA SER A 769 4.10 31.95 38.34
C SER A 769 4.13 31.66 36.84
N TYR A 770 2.97 31.57 36.18
CA TYR A 770 2.88 31.29 34.73
C TYR A 770 3.31 32.48 33.86
N GLU A 771 2.93 33.71 34.22
CA GLU A 771 3.45 34.91 33.54
C GLU A 771 4.92 35.16 33.86
N HIS A 772 5.35 34.86 35.08
CA HIS A 772 6.76 34.96 35.47
C HIS A 772 7.64 33.98 34.69
N LEU A 773 7.20 32.72 34.53
CA LEU A 773 7.87 31.71 33.72
C LEU A 773 7.95 32.09 32.24
N LYS A 774 6.88 32.66 31.66
CA LYS A 774 6.92 33.17 30.27
C LYS A 774 7.95 34.28 30.09
N LYS A 775 8.06 35.18 31.08
CA LYS A 775 9.00 36.31 31.03
C LYS A 775 10.44 35.85 31.23
N VAL A 776 10.67 34.88 32.12
CA VAL A 776 11.99 34.27 32.38
C VAL A 776 12.45 33.41 31.20
N LEU A 777 11.55 32.63 30.57
CA LEU A 777 11.84 31.87 29.35
C LEU A 777 12.15 32.77 28.15
N GLY A 778 11.43 33.88 27.99
CA GLY A 778 11.73 34.89 26.97
C GLY A 778 13.11 35.53 27.17
N GLN A 779 13.48 35.83 28.41
CA GLN A 779 14.80 36.38 28.74
C GLN A 779 15.94 35.36 28.54
N LEU A 780 15.74 34.09 28.89
CA LEU A 780 16.72 33.01 28.67
C LEU A 780 16.95 32.71 27.19
N VAL A 781 15.90 32.73 26.36
CA VAL A 781 16.03 32.57 24.91
C VAL A 781 16.83 33.73 24.31
N SER A 782 16.56 34.97 24.74
CA SER A 782 17.35 36.13 24.29
C SER A 782 18.81 36.11 24.76
N GLN A 783 19.10 35.56 25.94
CA GLN A 783 20.46 35.40 26.45
C GLN A 783 21.24 34.29 25.71
N ILE A 784 20.56 33.22 25.28
CA ILE A 784 21.14 32.14 24.47
C ILE A 784 21.40 32.63 23.03
N GLU A 785 20.50 33.41 22.44
CA GLU A 785 20.73 34.03 21.13
C GLU A 785 21.89 35.04 21.16
N MET A 786 22.01 35.84 22.24
CA MET A 786 23.13 36.78 22.42
C MET A 786 24.48 36.09 22.70
N SER A 787 24.50 34.87 23.26
CA SER A 787 25.74 34.12 23.50
C SER A 787 26.20 33.34 22.26
N LEU A 788 25.31 33.08 21.30
CA LEU A 788 25.65 32.55 19.98
C LEU A 788 26.17 33.63 19.00
N THR A 789 25.97 34.92 19.29
CA THR A 789 26.41 36.03 18.43
C THR A 789 27.75 36.68 18.83
N ASN A 790 28.38 36.24 19.93
CA ASN A 790 29.62 36.86 20.46
C ASN A 790 30.93 36.10 20.15
N GLU A 791 30.92 35.16 19.19
CA GLU A 791 32.18 34.69 18.59
C GLU A 791 32.55 35.63 17.43
N GLU A 792 33.40 36.62 17.73
CA GLU A 792 34.00 37.49 16.71
C GLU A 792 35.03 36.73 15.82
N PRO A 793 35.23 37.19 14.57
CA PRO A 793 35.89 36.46 13.52
C PRO A 793 37.41 36.74 13.52
N SER A 794 38.23 35.69 13.44
CA SER A 794 39.62 35.88 13.04
C SER A 794 40.15 34.80 12.09
N LYS A 795 40.57 35.31 10.92
CA LYS A 795 41.54 34.79 9.94
C LYS A 795 41.04 33.86 8.82
N THR A 796 40.43 34.52 7.83
CA THR A 796 40.84 34.57 6.40
C THR A 796 41.47 33.33 5.76
N CYS A 797 40.81 32.82 4.72
CA CYS A 797 41.46 32.46 3.46
C CYS A 797 40.54 32.87 2.30
N SER A 798 40.88 33.99 1.67
CA SER A 798 40.43 34.45 0.38
C SER A 798 41.01 33.58 -0.74
N GLU A 799 40.18 33.27 -1.72
CA GLU A 799 40.60 32.74 -3.01
C GLU A 799 41.40 33.80 -3.77
N GLU A 800 42.66 33.50 -4.10
CA GLU A 800 43.34 34.06 -5.26
C GLU A 800 43.97 32.93 -6.08
N ILE A 801 43.68 33.00 -7.37
CA ILE A 801 44.07 32.09 -8.44
C ILE A 801 45.59 32.13 -8.64
N GLN A 802 46.26 30.98 -8.58
CA GLN A 802 47.53 30.77 -9.30
C GLN A 802 47.60 29.37 -9.93
N HIS A 803 47.65 29.38 -11.26
CA HIS A 803 48.12 28.29 -12.12
C HIS A 803 49.50 27.79 -11.68
N VAL A 804 49.67 26.49 -11.41
CA VAL A 804 50.94 25.78 -11.63
C VAL A 804 50.67 24.33 -12.03
N GLN A 805 51.04 23.99 -13.27
CA GLN A 805 51.24 22.63 -13.79
C GLN A 805 52.31 21.90 -12.96
N VAL A 806 52.11 20.61 -12.64
CA VAL A 806 53.24 19.70 -12.43
C VAL A 806 52.99 18.36 -13.13
N SER A 807 54.09 17.90 -13.69
CA SER A 807 54.31 16.98 -14.78
C SER A 807 54.46 15.51 -14.40
N LYS A 808 54.34 14.68 -15.44
CA LYS A 808 55.05 13.41 -15.66
C LYS A 808 56.44 13.36 -15.00
N ASP A 809 56.75 12.30 -14.24
CA ASP A 809 57.57 11.15 -14.68
C ASP A 809 58.10 10.33 -13.47
N LYS A 810 57.77 9.03 -13.51
CA LYS A 810 58.65 7.85 -13.33
C LYS A 810 59.10 7.31 -11.95
N PHE A 811 59.11 5.97 -12.00
CA PHE A 811 59.96 4.93 -11.39
C PHE A 811 59.46 4.26 -10.09
N VAL A 812 59.34 2.92 -9.96
CA VAL A 812 59.54 1.79 -10.90
C VAL A 812 59.02 0.46 -10.28
N ASN A 813 58.66 -0.50 -11.15
CA ASN A 813 58.62 -1.99 -11.06
C ASN A 813 57.97 -2.72 -9.86
N GLU A 814 57.40 -3.93 -9.97
CA GLU A 814 57.76 -5.07 -10.84
C GLU A 814 56.62 -6.11 -11.01
N ASP A 815 56.66 -6.78 -12.18
CA ASP A 815 56.11 -8.08 -12.63
C ASP A 815 54.60 -8.41 -12.62
N ALA A 816 53.89 -8.68 -13.72
CA ALA A 816 54.09 -9.40 -15.01
C ALA A 816 53.57 -10.85 -15.04
N ARG A 817 52.41 -11.07 -15.70
CA ARG A 817 52.20 -11.93 -16.91
C ARG A 817 50.69 -12.18 -17.15
N SER A 818 50.12 -11.63 -18.23
CA SER A 818 50.03 -12.17 -19.62
C SER A 818 48.77 -13.06 -19.77
N LYS A 819 47.91 -13.01 -20.80
CA LYS A 819 47.91 -12.72 -22.25
C LYS A 819 46.42 -12.90 -22.68
N ALA A 820 45.83 -12.45 -23.78
CA ALA A 820 46.22 -11.80 -25.02
C ALA A 820 44.89 -11.38 -25.72
N CYS A 821 44.87 -10.27 -26.45
CA CYS A 821 44.72 -10.27 -27.92
C CYS A 821 44.46 -8.85 -28.43
N THR A 822 45.41 -8.42 -29.24
CA THR A 822 45.46 -7.24 -30.12
C THR A 822 44.52 -7.37 -31.32
N THR A 823 44.01 -6.24 -31.81
CA THR A 823 44.00 -5.71 -33.22
C THR A 823 42.71 -4.93 -33.51
N ASN A 824 42.63 -3.97 -34.43
CA ASN A 824 43.51 -2.90 -34.90
C ASN A 824 42.59 -1.92 -35.70
N CYS A 825 43.16 -0.82 -36.18
CA CYS A 825 42.60 0.18 -37.14
C CYS A 825 41.69 1.24 -36.49
N GLY A 826 41.99 2.53 -36.47
CA GLY A 826 43.02 3.33 -37.13
C GLY A 826 42.40 4.70 -37.45
N VAL A 827 42.95 5.78 -36.89
CA VAL A 827 42.62 7.17 -37.26
C VAL A 827 43.92 7.82 -37.70
N GLU A 828 43.97 8.22 -38.97
CA GLU A 828 45.05 9.04 -39.52
C GLU A 828 44.79 10.52 -39.25
N ASN A 829 45.89 11.23 -39.02
CA ASN A 829 45.99 12.65 -38.66
C ASN A 829 46.18 13.56 -39.89
N ASN A 830 45.69 14.78 -39.70
CA ASN A 830 46.26 16.10 -40.04
C ASN A 830 46.44 16.64 -41.47
N GLU A 831 46.04 17.93 -41.52
CA GLU A 831 46.69 19.10 -42.14
C GLU A 831 46.53 19.38 -43.64
N HIS A 832 45.92 20.55 -43.96
CA HIS A 832 46.65 21.70 -44.51
C HIS A 832 45.78 22.97 -44.72
N VAL A 833 46.17 24.06 -44.05
CA VAL A 833 46.65 25.34 -44.61
C VAL A 833 45.74 26.19 -45.55
N LYS A 834 45.47 27.43 -45.07
CA LYS A 834 45.29 28.74 -45.76
C LYS A 834 44.07 28.98 -46.68
N ASN A 835 43.25 29.99 -46.34
CA ASN A 835 43.40 31.35 -46.88
C ASN A 835 42.33 32.35 -46.38
N MET A 836 42.83 33.54 -46.03
CA MET A 836 42.24 34.88 -46.14
C MET A 836 40.92 35.03 -46.92
N MET A 837 39.88 35.59 -46.28
CA MET A 837 39.32 36.94 -46.54
C MET A 837 37.95 37.09 -45.87
N LYS A 838 37.86 37.99 -44.89
CA LYS A 838 36.69 38.86 -44.66
C LYS A 838 36.66 39.92 -45.80
N PRO A 839 35.57 40.67 -46.08
CA PRO A 839 34.63 41.17 -45.07
C PRO A 839 33.16 41.40 -45.51
N ASP A 840 32.41 41.98 -44.56
CA ASP A 840 31.22 42.86 -44.67
C ASP A 840 29.81 42.24 -44.75
N ASP A 841 29.15 42.33 -43.58
CA ASP A 841 27.99 43.16 -43.24
C ASP A 841 26.59 42.92 -43.85
N ASP A 842 25.65 42.92 -42.90
CA ASP A 842 24.25 43.39 -42.91
C ASP A 842 23.19 42.60 -43.69
N PHE A 843 22.37 41.81 -42.97
CA PHE A 843 21.03 42.20 -42.47
C PHE A 843 20.41 41.14 -41.55
#